data_AF-A0A7K0QV54-F1
#
_entry.id   AF-A0A7K0QV54-F1
#
_cell.length_a   1.000
_cell.length_b   1.000
_cell.length_c   1.000
_cell.angle_alpha   90.00
_cell.angle_beta   90.00
_cell.angle_gamma   90.00
#
_symmetry.space_group_name_H-M   'P 1'
#
loop_
_entity.id
_entity.type
_entity.pdbx_description
1 polymer ?
#
loop_
_entity_poly.entity_id
_entity_poly.type
_entity_poly.pdbx_seq_one_letter_code
_entity_poly.pdbx_strand_id
1 'polypeptide(L)'
;SFTIDLETFATRDGLLSARSAQMLVDNGAYNHSGPSVMANGMQVIASLLRVPDVEIDARLVYTNKQPGGQFRGYGGPQVAFAVESQTDEIAAALDMDPVDFRILNANLAGDVTPVGWQIHSARLVECLERARDEIGWADKKKWAGSGRGVGFAAAIHVSGANIYEGANKSGAAIDITGDGVIRIRFGGADAGTWQKTLLTQFAAEELAIDSTRITVLTMESHQTPHELGAWSSRGTYMSGHAVGTVARKAAQKLRELGAVTLGVGVEDTFLRDGYVVSGNETVSFARIVEEHCSGLLTLEEQIELPIDAVNRETGVANISGAYAFAVQAVEVEVDRETGKVKVVDAVSVHDSGVAINPIGLESQIVGGMAMGIGLALGEELLFEGGQSMTRSYISYPLPRADDLPPIRAVLIEEPDPNGPYGAKGVGEIVLVPTGAAVANAIAHATGVRLYELPATPDRVLAALDGGTTTRRASLWRRPGRWWIEGMRRAYPLGAHWLLHRIGRRFARPVVPLALTTIARPTSVQEVADALASSGSRVIGGGTDFMPARRQGVATASTLVDITVTPGLSTIATNNAGLLLGAAARLDDVSSYVAGTPFDVIQESIDQIANPQIRSMATVGGNLCQLNRCWFLRNDFMCYKRGGASCPCYAVTGDHRFYHAVVEGHRCQSVTPSDLATILTAMNAEVNVMSNKGAHKIAMTGLYKGPGETVLASGEFIASIVIPHAAAGSGTAYAKLNRSSGDFAMVSAAASLTYGIDGVITRARVVLGAVAPTPWVVSDAEELLVGSRSDEAIATAARSWTHHAHPLSGNAWKVDAATSLLERVLRTAAQRAKESGA
;
A
#
# COMPACT_ATOMS: atom_id res chain seq x y z
N SER A 1 15.64 -5.98 2.31
CA SER A 1 15.53 -6.02 0.84
C SER A 1 16.24 -7.26 0.34
N PHE A 2 15.86 -7.73 -0.85
CA PHE A 2 16.49 -8.87 -1.53
C PHE A 2 17.04 -8.36 -2.87
N THR A 3 18.25 -8.78 -3.22
CA THR A 3 18.78 -8.68 -4.58
C THR A 3 19.04 -10.10 -5.04
N ILE A 4 18.44 -10.49 -6.16
CA ILE A 4 18.50 -11.86 -6.66
C ILE A 4 18.94 -11.81 -8.12
N ASP A 5 20.10 -12.39 -8.41
CA ASP A 5 20.57 -12.65 -9.76
C ASP A 5 20.22 -14.10 -10.11
N LEU A 6 19.48 -14.31 -11.20
CA LEU A 6 18.96 -15.61 -11.61
C LEU A 6 19.39 -15.96 -13.03
N GLU A 7 19.88 -17.18 -13.21
CA GLU A 7 20.10 -17.80 -14.51
C GLU A 7 19.33 -19.12 -14.56
N THR A 8 18.40 -19.25 -15.50
CA THR A 8 17.60 -20.47 -15.68
C THR A 8 17.78 -21.01 -17.09
N PHE A 9 17.99 -22.32 -17.20
CA PHE A 9 18.22 -23.02 -18.47
C PHE A 9 16.99 -23.83 -18.86
N ALA A 10 16.49 -23.61 -20.08
CA ALA A 10 15.37 -24.34 -20.65
C ALA A 10 15.78 -25.00 -21.98
N THR A 11 15.19 -26.17 -22.25
CA THR A 11 15.25 -26.80 -23.58
C THR A 11 14.41 -26.01 -24.58
N ARG A 12 14.59 -26.29 -25.88
CA ARG A 12 13.78 -25.67 -26.95
C ARG A 12 12.29 -25.98 -26.83
N ASP A 13 11.96 -27.11 -26.22
CA ASP A 13 10.56 -27.55 -26.02
C ASP A 13 9.96 -26.99 -24.73
N GLY A 14 10.68 -26.09 -24.02
CA GLY A 14 10.19 -25.38 -22.84
C GLY A 14 10.43 -26.07 -21.50
N LEU A 15 11.04 -27.26 -21.47
CA LEU A 15 11.38 -27.93 -20.21
C LEU A 15 12.56 -27.25 -19.50
N LEU A 16 12.38 -26.90 -18.24
CA LEU A 16 13.45 -26.40 -17.37
C LEU A 16 14.44 -27.52 -17.04
N SER A 17 15.74 -27.20 -17.10
CA SER A 17 16.83 -28.17 -16.91
C SER A 17 17.71 -27.81 -15.72
N ALA A 18 18.10 -26.55 -15.56
CA ALA A 18 18.90 -26.10 -14.44
C ALA A 18 18.56 -24.66 -14.03
N ARG A 19 18.87 -24.30 -12.78
CA ARG A 19 18.76 -22.93 -12.26
C ARG A 19 19.95 -22.58 -11.34
N SER A 20 20.59 -21.45 -11.61
CA SER A 20 21.59 -20.85 -10.72
C SER A 20 21.06 -19.54 -10.14
N ALA A 21 21.30 -19.29 -8.86
CA ALA A 21 20.89 -18.06 -8.20
C ALA A 21 21.95 -17.52 -7.23
N GLN A 22 22.14 -16.20 -7.24
CA GLN A 22 22.84 -15.47 -6.18
C GLN A 22 21.88 -14.54 -5.47
N MET A 23 21.77 -14.66 -4.15
CA MET A 23 20.80 -13.91 -3.35
C MET A 23 21.48 -13.12 -2.22
N LEU A 24 21.32 -11.80 -2.23
CA LEU A 24 21.76 -10.91 -1.17
C LEU A 24 20.57 -10.43 -0.34
N VAL A 25 20.61 -10.65 0.97
CA VAL A 25 19.51 -10.30 1.89
C VAL A 25 19.99 -9.26 2.91
N ASP A 26 19.37 -8.07 2.90
CA ASP A 26 19.57 -7.05 3.94
C ASP A 26 18.79 -7.43 5.20
N ASN A 27 19.53 -7.74 6.26
CA ASN A 27 19.03 -8.21 7.55
C ASN A 27 18.77 -7.09 8.57
N GLY A 28 19.17 -5.86 8.29
CA GLY A 28 19.22 -4.82 9.31
C GLY A 28 20.29 -5.07 10.38
N ALA A 29 20.16 -4.42 11.53
CA ALA A 29 21.25 -4.29 12.51
C ALA A 29 21.49 -5.54 13.39
N TYR A 30 20.48 -6.38 13.58
CA TYR A 30 20.55 -7.55 14.46
C TYR A 30 19.82 -8.73 13.83
N ASN A 31 20.22 -9.93 14.23
CA ASN A 31 19.55 -11.13 13.77
C ASN A 31 18.27 -11.36 14.57
N HIS A 32 17.14 -11.36 13.87
CA HIS A 32 15.91 -11.97 14.35
C HIS A 32 15.72 -13.32 13.63
N SER A 33 15.10 -13.33 12.46
CA SER A 33 14.84 -14.54 11.67
C SER A 33 15.52 -14.54 10.30
N GLY A 34 16.50 -13.66 10.07
CA GLY A 34 17.15 -13.45 8.78
C GLY A 34 17.67 -14.73 8.10
N PRO A 35 18.44 -15.59 8.81
CA PRO A 35 18.93 -16.85 8.25
C PRO A 35 17.79 -17.77 7.80
N SER A 36 16.72 -17.88 8.58
CA SER A 36 15.57 -18.72 8.24
C SER A 36 14.75 -18.16 7.08
N VAL A 37 14.58 -16.84 7.00
CA VAL A 37 13.90 -16.17 5.87
C VAL A 37 14.71 -16.36 4.58
N MET A 38 16.04 -16.23 4.66
CA MET A 38 16.95 -16.48 3.54
C MET A 38 16.88 -17.95 3.10
N ALA A 39 16.95 -18.90 4.04
CA ALA A 39 16.88 -20.33 3.75
C ALA A 39 15.55 -20.73 3.09
N ASN A 40 14.42 -20.22 3.59
CA ASN A 40 13.11 -20.44 2.94
C ASN A 40 13.10 -19.88 1.51
N GLY A 41 13.66 -18.67 1.31
CA GLY A 41 13.83 -18.11 -0.04
C GLY A 41 14.60 -19.04 -0.99
N MET A 42 15.73 -19.61 -0.53
CA MET A 42 16.50 -20.57 -1.33
C MET A 42 15.68 -21.82 -1.69
N GLN A 43 14.94 -22.37 -0.72
CA GLN A 43 14.10 -23.55 -0.95
C GLN A 43 12.96 -23.30 -1.94
N VAL A 44 12.35 -22.11 -1.87
CA VAL A 44 11.32 -21.69 -2.83
C VAL A 44 11.90 -21.48 -4.23
N ILE A 45 13.09 -20.87 -4.37
CA ILE A 45 13.79 -20.76 -5.67
C ILE A 45 13.94 -22.16 -6.31
N ALA A 46 14.27 -23.17 -5.51
CA ALA A 46 14.46 -24.52 -6.01
C ALA A 46 13.16 -25.30 -6.30
N SER A 47 12.03 -24.87 -5.74
CA SER A 47 10.81 -25.72 -5.66
C SER A 47 9.58 -25.15 -6.35
N LEU A 48 9.54 -23.86 -6.71
CA LEU A 48 8.33 -23.22 -7.26
C LEU A 48 7.82 -23.89 -8.54
N LEU A 49 8.74 -24.17 -9.47
CA LEU A 49 8.50 -24.97 -10.67
C LEU A 49 9.46 -26.17 -10.66
N ARG A 50 9.11 -27.20 -11.41
CA ARG A 50 9.94 -28.39 -11.57
C ARG A 50 11.22 -28.05 -12.34
N VAL A 51 12.34 -28.01 -11.62
CA VAL A 51 13.70 -27.80 -12.17
C VAL A 51 14.61 -28.90 -11.61
N PRO A 52 15.20 -29.76 -12.46
CA PRO A 52 16.03 -30.88 -12.00
C PRO A 52 17.28 -30.47 -11.22
N ASP A 53 18.06 -29.53 -11.74
CA ASP A 53 19.36 -29.15 -11.19
C ASP A 53 19.35 -27.71 -10.67
N VAL A 54 19.81 -27.49 -9.44
CA VAL A 54 19.84 -26.15 -8.84
C VAL A 54 21.15 -25.86 -8.09
N GLU A 55 21.65 -24.64 -8.24
CA GLU A 55 22.76 -24.09 -7.46
C GLU A 55 22.37 -22.72 -6.90
N ILE A 56 22.53 -22.51 -5.59
CA ILE A 56 22.10 -21.26 -4.93
C ILE A 56 23.16 -20.80 -3.92
N ASP A 57 23.75 -19.62 -4.12
CA ASP A 57 24.56 -18.90 -3.11
C ASP A 57 23.69 -17.80 -2.51
N ALA A 58 23.55 -17.77 -1.18
CA ALA A 58 22.81 -16.72 -0.48
C ALA A 58 23.64 -16.11 0.65
N ARG A 59 23.62 -14.78 0.76
CA ARG A 59 24.38 -14.00 1.73
C ARG A 59 23.47 -13.07 2.51
N LEU A 60 23.51 -13.21 3.83
CA LEU A 60 22.84 -12.34 4.77
C LEU A 60 23.78 -11.19 5.18
N VAL A 61 23.35 -9.95 4.99
CA VAL A 61 24.17 -8.75 5.27
C VAL A 61 23.56 -7.93 6.40
N TYR A 62 24.35 -7.66 7.43
CA TYR A 62 23.98 -6.70 8.47
C TYR A 62 24.13 -5.27 7.97
N THR A 63 23.13 -4.44 8.22
CA THR A 63 23.13 -3.01 7.90
C THR A 63 22.70 -2.20 9.12
N ASN A 64 23.04 -0.92 9.20
CA ASN A 64 22.59 -0.05 10.29
C ASN A 64 21.12 0.41 10.12
N LYS A 65 20.24 -0.50 9.70
CA LYS A 65 18.79 -0.31 9.56
C LYS A 65 18.05 -1.15 10.62
N GLN A 66 16.74 -0.96 10.72
CA GLN A 66 15.86 -1.77 11.55
C GLN A 66 16.08 -3.26 11.22
N PRO A 67 16.24 -4.14 12.22
CA PRO A 67 16.31 -5.57 11.99
C PRO A 67 15.14 -6.05 11.14
N GLY A 68 15.47 -6.80 10.07
CA GLY A 68 14.48 -7.55 9.31
C GLY A 68 13.91 -8.68 10.15
N GLY A 69 12.77 -9.23 9.73
CA GLY A 69 12.12 -10.28 10.48
C GLY A 69 11.02 -10.96 9.68
N GLN A 70 10.11 -11.59 10.41
CA GLN A 70 9.02 -12.35 9.83
C GLN A 70 7.98 -11.37 9.27
N PHE A 71 7.65 -11.55 8.00
CA PHE A 71 6.51 -10.93 7.34
C PHE A 71 5.81 -12.03 6.53
N ARG A 72 4.51 -11.89 6.29
CA ARG A 72 3.69 -12.90 5.59
C ARG A 72 4.40 -13.37 4.30
N GLY A 73 4.51 -14.68 4.11
CA GLY A 73 5.21 -15.29 2.97
C GLY A 73 6.70 -15.57 3.20
N TYR A 74 7.31 -14.97 4.23
CA TYR A 74 8.61 -15.39 4.78
C TYR A 74 9.76 -15.49 3.74
N GLY A 75 9.89 -14.49 2.87
CA GLY A 75 10.88 -14.47 1.77
C GLY A 75 10.32 -14.96 0.43
N GLY A 76 9.19 -15.68 0.47
CA GLY A 76 8.47 -16.16 -0.71
C GLY A 76 8.08 -15.04 -1.69
N PRO A 77 7.48 -13.91 -1.27
CA PRO A 77 7.08 -12.86 -2.21
C PRO A 77 8.25 -12.27 -3.01
N GLN A 78 9.42 -12.10 -2.37
CA GLN A 78 10.63 -11.58 -3.02
C GLN A 78 11.17 -12.55 -4.06
N VAL A 79 11.19 -13.84 -3.72
CA VAL A 79 11.67 -14.91 -4.60
C VAL A 79 10.69 -15.15 -5.76
N ALA A 80 9.39 -15.19 -5.48
CA ALA A 80 8.35 -15.36 -6.48
C ALA A 80 8.41 -14.23 -7.50
N PHE A 81 8.62 -12.98 -7.08
CA PHE A 81 8.85 -11.85 -8.00
C PHE A 81 9.98 -12.13 -8.99
N ALA A 82 11.13 -12.62 -8.51
CA ALA A 82 12.29 -12.86 -9.36
C ALA A 82 12.09 -14.07 -10.29
N VAL A 83 11.66 -15.21 -9.73
CA VAL A 83 11.45 -16.46 -10.50
C VAL A 83 10.33 -16.29 -11.52
N GLU A 84 9.16 -15.81 -11.13
CA GLU A 84 8.00 -15.73 -12.02
C GLU A 84 8.10 -14.60 -13.04
N SER A 85 8.90 -13.55 -12.77
CA SER A 85 9.24 -12.57 -13.81
C SER A 85 10.11 -13.19 -14.90
N GLN A 86 11.13 -13.95 -14.52
CA GLN A 86 12.00 -14.65 -15.47
C GLN A 86 11.25 -15.77 -16.21
N THR A 87 10.31 -16.46 -15.55
CA THR A 87 9.44 -17.46 -16.19
C THR A 87 8.74 -16.88 -17.43
N ASP A 88 8.17 -15.67 -17.33
CA ASP A 88 7.53 -14.99 -18.47
C ASP A 88 8.54 -14.61 -19.56
N GLU A 89 9.76 -14.20 -19.19
CA GLU A 89 10.81 -13.86 -20.15
C GLU A 89 11.30 -15.08 -20.93
N ILE A 90 11.42 -16.23 -20.27
CA ILE A 90 11.79 -17.49 -20.92
C ILE A 90 10.67 -17.94 -21.86
N ALA A 91 9.41 -17.90 -21.40
CA ALA A 91 8.26 -18.24 -22.25
C ALA A 91 8.21 -17.37 -23.51
N ALA A 92 8.40 -16.05 -23.35
CA ALA A 92 8.47 -15.12 -24.47
C ALA A 92 9.65 -15.40 -25.42
N ALA A 93 10.83 -15.74 -24.88
CA ALA A 93 12.00 -16.09 -25.69
C ALA A 93 11.83 -17.39 -26.50
N LEU A 94 10.94 -18.27 -26.05
CA LEU A 94 10.59 -19.54 -26.73
C LEU A 94 9.32 -19.44 -27.57
N ASP A 95 8.69 -18.25 -27.67
CA ASP A 95 7.38 -18.06 -28.33
C ASP A 95 6.28 -19.00 -27.78
N MET A 96 6.31 -19.24 -26.46
CA MET A 96 5.34 -20.05 -25.74
C MET A 96 4.36 -19.18 -24.96
N ASP A 97 3.11 -19.63 -24.87
CA ASP A 97 2.14 -19.00 -23.97
C ASP A 97 2.65 -19.11 -22.51
N PRO A 98 2.63 -18.01 -21.73
CA PRO A 98 3.19 -18.00 -20.38
C PRO A 98 2.47 -18.95 -19.41
N VAL A 99 1.18 -19.25 -19.64
CA VAL A 99 0.44 -20.23 -18.84
C VAL A 99 0.84 -21.64 -19.25
N ASP A 100 0.92 -21.93 -20.55
CA ASP A 100 1.30 -23.26 -21.05
C ASP A 100 2.74 -23.62 -20.64
N PHE A 101 3.66 -22.66 -20.66
CA PHE A 101 5.04 -22.83 -20.16
C PHE A 101 5.07 -23.23 -18.67
N ARG A 102 4.21 -22.62 -17.85
CA ARG A 102 4.09 -22.98 -16.42
C ARG A 102 3.47 -24.36 -16.24
N ILE A 103 2.45 -24.72 -17.02
CA ILE A 103 1.81 -26.04 -16.98
C ILE A 103 2.84 -27.13 -17.28
N LEU A 104 3.67 -26.92 -18.30
CA LEU A 104 4.74 -27.87 -18.69
C LEU A 104 5.74 -28.13 -17.56
N ASN A 105 6.02 -27.11 -16.75
CA ASN A 105 6.99 -27.14 -15.65
C ASN A 105 6.35 -27.17 -14.26
N ALA A 106 5.06 -27.47 -14.16
CA ALA A 106 4.35 -27.52 -12.88
C ALA A 106 4.80 -28.73 -12.05
N ASN A 107 4.82 -28.57 -10.72
CA ASN A 107 4.94 -29.68 -9.78
C ASN A 107 3.70 -30.57 -9.87
N LEU A 108 3.90 -31.88 -9.77
CA LEU A 108 2.86 -32.91 -9.80
C LEU A 108 2.87 -33.72 -8.49
N ALA A 109 1.75 -34.37 -8.20
CA ALA A 109 1.69 -35.32 -7.10
C ALA A 109 2.69 -36.48 -7.33
N GLY A 110 3.49 -36.78 -6.32
CA GLY A 110 4.59 -37.73 -6.36
C GLY A 110 5.96 -37.11 -6.63
N ASP A 111 6.05 -35.83 -7.00
CA ASP A 111 7.32 -35.16 -7.22
C ASP A 111 8.12 -35.00 -5.91
N VAL A 112 9.45 -35.04 -6.04
CA VAL A 112 10.39 -34.67 -4.99
C VAL A 112 11.23 -33.52 -5.50
N THR A 113 11.19 -32.37 -4.81
CA THR A 113 11.96 -31.19 -5.24
C THR A 113 13.45 -31.36 -4.95
N PRO A 114 14.35 -30.58 -5.58
CA PRO A 114 15.80 -30.66 -5.31
C PRO A 114 16.20 -30.46 -3.84
N VAL A 115 15.34 -29.82 -3.05
CA VAL A 115 15.55 -29.60 -1.60
C VAL A 115 14.86 -30.67 -0.73
N GLY A 116 14.28 -31.71 -1.33
CA GLY A 116 13.73 -32.87 -0.65
C GLY A 116 12.26 -32.75 -0.23
N TRP A 117 11.53 -31.73 -0.72
CA TRP A 117 10.10 -31.61 -0.44
C TRP A 117 9.33 -32.72 -1.17
N GLN A 118 8.51 -33.46 -0.43
CA GLN A 118 7.70 -34.55 -0.98
C GLN A 118 6.30 -34.01 -1.28
N ILE A 119 5.95 -33.92 -2.55
CA ILE A 119 4.68 -33.35 -3.00
C ILE A 119 3.63 -34.47 -3.08
N HIS A 120 2.82 -34.64 -2.03
CA HIS A 120 1.82 -35.72 -1.99
C HIS A 120 0.54 -35.43 -2.78
N SER A 121 0.11 -34.17 -2.81
CA SER A 121 -1.01 -33.67 -3.60
C SER A 121 -0.63 -32.34 -4.25
N ALA A 122 -1.05 -32.12 -5.50
CA ALA A 122 -0.72 -30.91 -6.24
C ALA A 122 -1.71 -30.67 -7.37
N ARG A 123 -2.41 -29.53 -7.31
CA ARG A 123 -3.34 -29.08 -8.35
C ARG A 123 -2.88 -27.81 -9.06
N LEU A 124 -1.58 -27.58 -9.11
CA LEU A 124 -1.00 -26.38 -9.74
C LEU A 124 -1.43 -26.22 -11.22
N VAL A 125 -1.46 -27.32 -11.99
CA VAL A 125 -1.93 -27.30 -13.39
C VAL A 125 -3.37 -26.76 -13.47
N GLU A 126 -4.26 -27.27 -12.64
CA GLU A 126 -5.66 -26.83 -12.64
C GLU A 126 -5.82 -25.41 -12.12
N CYS A 127 -4.99 -24.98 -11.16
CA CYS A 127 -4.94 -23.59 -10.74
C CYS A 127 -4.55 -22.67 -11.91
N LEU A 128 -3.58 -23.07 -12.74
CA LEU A 128 -3.14 -22.31 -13.92
C LEU A 128 -4.25 -22.23 -14.97
N GLU A 129 -4.87 -23.36 -15.30
CA GLU A 129 -5.98 -23.42 -16.26
C GLU A 129 -7.17 -22.61 -15.79
N ARG A 130 -7.56 -22.75 -14.52
CA ARG A 130 -8.67 -22.01 -13.94
C ARG A 130 -8.37 -20.51 -13.90
N ALA A 131 -7.15 -20.10 -13.51
CA ALA A 131 -6.78 -18.69 -13.51
C ALA A 131 -6.84 -18.09 -14.92
N ARG A 132 -6.40 -18.84 -15.94
CA ARG A 132 -6.46 -18.48 -17.36
C ARG A 132 -7.89 -18.25 -17.82
N ASP A 133 -8.80 -19.13 -17.44
CA ASP A 133 -10.21 -19.07 -17.86
C ASP A 133 -10.95 -17.93 -17.13
N GLU A 134 -10.79 -17.84 -15.81
CA GLU A 134 -11.49 -16.86 -14.97
C GLU A 134 -11.09 -15.41 -15.28
N ILE A 135 -9.82 -15.17 -15.63
CA ILE A 135 -9.37 -13.84 -16.06
C ILE A 135 -9.75 -13.53 -17.51
N GLY A 136 -10.19 -14.53 -18.29
CA GLY A 136 -10.52 -14.38 -19.71
C GLY A 136 -9.29 -14.22 -20.62
N TRP A 137 -8.21 -14.97 -20.35
CA TRP A 137 -6.93 -14.83 -21.04
C TRP A 137 -7.01 -14.96 -22.57
N ALA A 138 -7.86 -15.88 -23.06
CA ALA A 138 -7.98 -16.17 -24.49
C ALA A 138 -8.25 -14.90 -25.33
N ASP A 139 -9.05 -13.97 -24.79
CA ASP A 139 -9.34 -12.70 -25.43
C ASP A 139 -8.33 -11.61 -25.11
N LYS A 140 -7.72 -11.64 -23.93
CA LYS A 140 -6.85 -10.59 -23.40
C LYS A 140 -5.39 -10.73 -23.80
N LYS A 141 -4.94 -11.91 -24.25
CA LYS A 141 -3.56 -12.14 -24.74
C LYS A 141 -3.14 -11.20 -25.88
N LYS A 142 -4.11 -10.70 -26.66
CA LYS A 142 -3.87 -9.77 -27.77
C LYS A 142 -3.62 -8.33 -27.31
N TRP A 143 -3.74 -8.05 -26.01
CA TRP A 143 -3.50 -6.72 -25.44
C TRP A 143 -2.02 -6.39 -25.26
N ALA A 144 -1.11 -7.29 -25.64
CA ALA A 144 0.32 -7.05 -25.58
C ALA A 144 0.71 -5.67 -26.15
N GLY A 145 1.37 -4.85 -25.34
CA GLY A 145 1.79 -3.50 -25.72
C GLY A 145 0.68 -2.45 -25.82
N SER A 146 -0.59 -2.78 -25.54
CA SER A 146 -1.73 -1.85 -25.68
C SER A 146 -1.85 -0.80 -24.57
N GLY A 147 -1.09 -0.94 -23.48
CA GLY A 147 -1.29 -0.18 -22.24
C GLY A 147 -2.26 -0.85 -21.26
N ARG A 148 -2.95 -1.93 -21.66
CA ARG A 148 -3.64 -2.87 -20.75
C ARG A 148 -2.97 -4.23 -20.85
N GLY A 149 -2.88 -4.96 -19.74
CA GLY A 149 -2.20 -6.25 -19.74
C GLY A 149 -2.67 -7.15 -18.61
N VAL A 150 -2.52 -8.45 -18.83
CA VAL A 150 -2.75 -9.50 -17.84
C VAL A 150 -1.43 -10.22 -17.56
N GLY A 151 -1.14 -10.48 -16.30
CA GLY A 151 0.03 -11.24 -15.87
C GLY A 151 -0.34 -12.35 -14.91
N PHE A 152 0.41 -13.45 -14.97
CA PHE A 152 0.23 -14.62 -14.12
C PHE A 152 1.45 -14.80 -13.21
N ALA A 153 1.21 -15.33 -12.02
CA ALA A 153 2.28 -15.86 -11.19
C ALA A 153 1.79 -17.02 -10.32
N ALA A 154 2.63 -18.04 -10.18
CA ALA A 154 2.43 -19.20 -9.33
C ALA A 154 3.21 -19.07 -8.02
N ALA A 155 2.76 -19.83 -7.01
CA ALA A 155 3.44 -19.96 -5.73
C ALA A 155 3.29 -21.39 -5.19
N ILE A 156 4.29 -21.79 -4.40
CA ILE A 156 4.27 -22.97 -3.53
C ILE A 156 4.55 -22.49 -2.10
N HIS A 157 3.89 -23.07 -1.10
CA HIS A 157 4.17 -22.74 0.30
C HIS A 157 3.95 -23.93 1.24
N VAL A 158 4.70 -23.95 2.33
CA VAL A 158 4.63 -24.99 3.38
C VAL A 158 3.35 -24.88 4.23
N SER A 159 2.83 -26.01 4.69
CA SER A 159 1.74 -26.11 5.67
C SER A 159 2.29 -26.39 7.07
N GLY A 160 3.05 -25.43 7.61
CA GLY A 160 3.87 -25.60 8.81
C GLY A 160 5.19 -26.28 8.51
N ALA A 161 6.29 -25.76 9.08
CA ALA A 161 7.63 -26.22 8.76
C ALA A 161 8.47 -26.60 9.99
N ASN A 162 9.21 -27.70 9.89
CA ASN A 162 10.14 -28.15 10.93
C ASN A 162 11.52 -27.48 10.82
N ILE A 163 11.56 -26.16 11.03
CA ILE A 163 12.75 -25.33 10.82
C ILE A 163 13.68 -25.22 12.03
N TYR A 164 13.26 -25.71 13.20
CA TYR A 164 14.07 -25.83 14.42
C TYR A 164 13.51 -26.98 15.28
N GLU A 165 14.31 -27.45 16.24
CA GLU A 165 13.94 -28.60 17.08
C GLU A 165 12.58 -28.42 17.78
N GLY A 166 11.68 -29.38 17.58
CA GLY A 166 10.33 -29.38 18.13
C GLY A 166 9.30 -28.53 17.37
N ALA A 167 9.66 -27.92 16.23
CA ALA A 167 8.73 -27.14 15.42
C ALA A 167 7.58 -27.98 14.79
N ASN A 168 7.78 -29.29 14.69
CA ASN A 168 6.79 -30.29 14.26
C ASN A 168 5.79 -30.71 15.38
N LYS A 169 5.81 -30.05 16.55
CA LYS A 169 4.93 -30.37 17.68
C LYS A 169 3.77 -29.37 17.81
N SER A 170 2.62 -29.83 18.31
CA SER A 170 1.45 -28.99 18.62
C SER A 170 0.67 -29.59 19.78
N GLY A 171 0.11 -28.74 20.64
CA GLY A 171 -0.54 -29.16 21.89
C GLY A 171 -1.97 -28.63 22.00
N ALA A 172 -2.89 -29.49 22.41
CA ALA A 172 -4.29 -29.12 22.64
C ALA A 172 -4.93 -29.98 23.73
N ALA A 173 -5.93 -29.40 24.41
CA ALA A 173 -6.71 -30.12 25.40
C ALA A 173 -8.20 -29.80 25.27
N ILE A 174 -9.04 -30.73 25.74
CA ILE A 174 -10.49 -30.57 25.82
C ILE A 174 -10.96 -30.89 27.22
N ASP A 175 -11.75 -29.96 27.76
CA ASP A 175 -12.47 -30.10 29.02
C ASP A 175 -13.97 -30.22 28.73
N ILE A 176 -14.62 -31.23 29.32
CA ILE A 176 -16.07 -31.41 29.31
C ILE A 176 -16.53 -31.53 30.75
N THR A 177 -17.46 -30.69 31.18
CA THR A 177 -17.94 -30.63 32.56
C THR A 177 -19.28 -31.36 32.75
N GLY A 178 -19.61 -31.70 34.00
CA GLY A 178 -20.87 -32.34 34.39
C GLY A 178 -22.12 -31.48 34.16
N ASP A 179 -21.97 -30.16 33.97
CA ASP A 179 -23.03 -29.24 33.56
C ASP A 179 -23.07 -29.02 32.02
N GLY A 180 -22.23 -29.74 31.25
CA GLY A 180 -22.29 -29.77 29.79
C GLY A 180 -21.50 -28.67 29.06
N VAL A 181 -20.63 -27.94 29.77
CA VAL A 181 -19.70 -26.99 29.15
C VAL A 181 -18.58 -27.75 28.46
N ILE A 182 -18.30 -27.39 27.20
CA ILE A 182 -17.20 -27.94 26.42
C ILE A 182 -16.23 -26.82 26.09
N ARG A 183 -14.95 -27.04 26.43
CA ARG A 183 -13.88 -26.05 26.24
C ARG A 183 -12.64 -26.69 25.63
N ILE A 184 -12.14 -26.09 24.56
CA ILE A 184 -10.80 -26.35 24.04
C ILE A 184 -9.82 -25.44 24.78
N ARG A 185 -8.70 -25.99 25.26
CA ARG A 185 -7.54 -25.23 25.75
C ARG A 185 -6.42 -25.35 24.73
N PHE A 186 -5.99 -24.22 24.16
CA PHE A 186 -5.00 -24.18 23.09
C PHE A 186 -4.05 -23.00 23.26
N GLY A 187 -2.74 -23.23 23.34
CA GLY A 187 -1.80 -22.17 23.72
C GLY A 187 -1.57 -21.08 22.66
N GLY A 188 -1.92 -21.35 21.39
CA GLY A 188 -1.69 -20.42 20.28
C GLY A 188 -2.63 -19.23 20.24
N ALA A 189 -2.20 -18.16 19.56
CA ALA A 189 -2.94 -16.92 19.38
C ALA A 189 -3.66 -16.89 18.03
N ASP A 190 -4.90 -16.39 18.01
CA ASP A 190 -5.60 -16.07 16.77
C ASP A 190 -5.48 -14.57 16.46
N ALA A 191 -4.73 -14.24 15.41
CA ALA A 191 -4.48 -12.86 14.97
C ALA A 191 -5.51 -12.36 13.93
N GLY A 192 -6.69 -12.97 13.86
CA GLY A 192 -7.69 -12.71 12.81
C GLY A 192 -7.55 -13.66 11.62
N THR A 193 -6.99 -14.85 11.86
CA THR A 193 -6.75 -15.91 10.86
C THR A 193 -7.83 -16.98 10.85
N TRP A 194 -8.91 -16.76 11.60
CA TRP A 194 -10.00 -17.73 11.84
C TRP A 194 -9.60 -18.96 12.64
N GLN A 195 -8.44 -18.93 13.30
CA GLN A 195 -7.92 -20.11 13.99
C GLN A 195 -8.89 -20.60 15.07
N LYS A 196 -9.47 -19.72 15.91
CA LYS A 196 -10.42 -20.15 16.94
C LYS A 196 -11.63 -20.87 16.35
N THR A 197 -12.18 -20.33 15.26
CA THR A 197 -13.32 -20.93 14.55
C THR A 197 -12.96 -22.28 13.94
N LEU A 198 -11.78 -22.40 13.33
CA LEU A 198 -11.32 -23.68 12.77
C LEU A 198 -11.15 -24.74 13.86
N LEU A 199 -10.55 -24.38 15.00
CA LEU A 199 -10.39 -25.31 16.13
C LEU A 199 -11.74 -25.76 16.70
N THR A 200 -12.74 -24.88 16.80
CA THR A 200 -14.09 -25.31 17.22
C THR A 200 -14.74 -26.23 16.20
N GLN A 201 -14.57 -25.99 14.90
CA GLN A 201 -15.11 -26.84 13.84
C GLN A 201 -14.49 -28.24 13.86
N PHE A 202 -13.17 -28.37 14.05
CA PHE A 202 -12.52 -29.67 14.19
C PHE A 202 -13.05 -30.47 15.38
N ALA A 203 -13.17 -29.84 16.55
CA ALA A 203 -13.70 -30.52 17.74
C ALA A 203 -15.19 -30.84 17.61
N ALA A 204 -15.97 -29.95 16.99
CA ALA A 204 -17.40 -30.14 16.74
C ALA A 204 -17.67 -31.36 15.86
N GLU A 205 -16.86 -31.55 14.82
CA GLU A 205 -16.94 -32.71 13.92
C GLU A 205 -16.73 -34.03 14.68
N GLU A 206 -15.65 -34.13 15.47
CA GLU A 206 -15.35 -35.35 16.23
C GLU A 206 -16.37 -35.62 17.36
N LEU A 207 -16.91 -34.58 17.98
CA LEU A 207 -17.90 -34.69 19.06
C LEU A 207 -19.35 -34.81 18.56
N ALA A 208 -19.58 -34.65 17.25
CA ALA A 208 -20.89 -34.60 16.60
C ALA A 208 -21.87 -33.61 17.27
N ILE A 209 -21.41 -32.38 17.53
CA ILE A 209 -22.19 -31.29 18.14
C ILE A 209 -22.11 -30.01 17.32
N ASP A 210 -23.04 -29.08 17.58
CA ASP A 210 -22.93 -27.75 17.01
C ASP A 210 -21.73 -26.97 17.59
N SER A 211 -20.95 -26.33 16.71
CA SER A 211 -19.74 -25.61 17.10
C SER A 211 -19.98 -24.44 18.08
N THR A 212 -21.19 -23.88 18.13
CA THR A 212 -21.56 -22.81 19.09
C THR A 212 -21.60 -23.30 20.54
N ARG A 213 -21.61 -24.62 20.76
CA ARG A 213 -21.55 -25.24 22.10
C ARG A 213 -20.13 -25.36 22.65
N ILE A 214 -19.12 -25.01 21.86
CA ILE A 214 -17.70 -25.13 22.22
C ILE A 214 -17.11 -23.75 22.45
N THR A 215 -16.40 -23.60 23.56
CA THR A 215 -15.59 -22.41 23.84
C THR A 215 -14.10 -22.70 23.64
N VAL A 216 -13.30 -21.69 23.32
CA VAL A 216 -11.84 -21.84 23.16
C VAL A 216 -11.11 -20.89 24.11
N LEU A 217 -10.32 -21.47 25.02
CA LEU A 217 -9.35 -20.76 25.83
C LEU A 217 -8.01 -20.71 25.08
N THR A 218 -7.51 -19.50 24.85
CA THR A 218 -6.25 -19.26 24.13
C THR A 218 -5.31 -18.34 24.87
N MET A 219 -4.00 -18.47 24.65
CA MET A 219 -2.95 -17.59 25.19
C MET A 219 -2.86 -17.57 26.73
N GLU A 220 -3.27 -18.66 27.40
CA GLU A 220 -3.19 -18.79 28.86
C GLU A 220 -2.13 -19.81 29.26
N SER A 221 -0.87 -19.38 29.33
CA SER A 221 0.30 -20.27 29.51
C SER A 221 0.24 -21.22 30.72
N HIS A 222 -0.51 -20.90 31.77
CA HIS A 222 -0.71 -21.76 32.94
C HIS A 222 -1.84 -22.80 32.77
N GLN A 223 -2.70 -22.60 31.79
CA GLN A 223 -3.91 -23.41 31.58
C GLN A 223 -3.93 -24.10 30.23
N THR A 224 -3.11 -23.71 29.26
CA THR A 224 -3.09 -24.32 27.93
C THR A 224 -1.87 -25.20 27.72
N PRO A 225 -1.97 -26.30 26.95
CA PRO A 225 -0.81 -27.10 26.56
C PRO A 225 0.21 -26.25 25.78
N HIS A 226 1.45 -26.74 25.71
CA HIS A 226 2.52 -26.04 25.04
C HIS A 226 2.27 -25.95 23.53
N GLU A 227 2.23 -24.72 23.03
CA GLU A 227 1.98 -24.42 21.63
C GLU A 227 2.90 -23.30 21.13
N LEU A 228 3.44 -23.47 19.92
CA LEU A 228 4.39 -22.53 19.30
C LEU A 228 3.71 -21.33 18.64
N GLY A 229 2.38 -21.33 18.53
CA GLY A 229 1.59 -20.23 17.99
C GLY A 229 1.46 -20.18 16.46
N ALA A 230 0.95 -19.06 15.96
CA ALA A 230 0.54 -18.88 14.56
C ALA A 230 1.68 -18.33 13.68
N TRP A 231 2.41 -19.22 13.01
CA TRP A 231 3.46 -18.90 12.03
C TRP A 231 3.59 -20.02 10.98
N SER A 232 4.28 -19.78 9.86
CA SER A 232 4.51 -20.78 8.78
C SER A 232 3.23 -21.45 8.26
N SER A 233 2.09 -20.76 8.30
CA SER A 233 0.78 -21.31 7.90
C SER A 233 0.40 -22.61 8.62
N ARG A 234 0.95 -22.85 9.82
CA ARG A 234 0.78 -24.11 10.56
C ARG A 234 -0.54 -24.24 11.32
N GLY A 235 -1.30 -23.15 11.45
CA GLY A 235 -2.50 -23.09 12.28
C GLY A 235 -3.60 -24.06 11.87
N THR A 236 -3.81 -24.31 10.57
CA THR A 236 -4.77 -25.32 10.10
C THR A 236 -4.16 -26.72 10.25
N TYR A 237 -2.94 -26.91 9.77
CA TYR A 237 -2.33 -28.23 9.66
C TYR A 237 -1.93 -28.82 11.03
N MET A 238 -1.04 -28.15 11.76
CA MET A 238 -0.51 -28.67 13.04
C MET A 238 -1.58 -28.62 14.13
N SER A 239 -2.22 -27.46 14.30
CA SER A 239 -3.19 -27.26 15.39
C SER A 239 -4.51 -27.98 15.11
N GLY A 240 -4.90 -28.13 13.84
CA GLY A 240 -6.02 -28.98 13.45
C GLY A 240 -5.78 -30.45 13.79
N HIS A 241 -4.60 -30.99 13.52
CA HIS A 241 -4.23 -32.34 13.96
C HIS A 241 -4.26 -32.48 15.49
N ALA A 242 -3.75 -31.50 16.23
CA ALA A 242 -3.73 -31.55 17.69
C ALA A 242 -5.15 -31.56 18.27
N VAL A 243 -6.00 -30.62 17.85
CA VAL A 243 -7.39 -30.53 18.33
C VAL A 243 -8.22 -31.72 17.86
N GLY A 244 -8.12 -32.12 16.59
CA GLY A 244 -8.82 -33.29 16.07
C GLY A 244 -8.44 -34.57 16.81
N THR A 245 -7.15 -34.75 17.14
CA THR A 245 -6.67 -35.91 17.91
C THR A 245 -7.26 -35.96 19.32
N VAL A 246 -7.20 -34.86 20.08
CA VAL A 246 -7.74 -34.84 21.45
C VAL A 246 -9.27 -34.91 21.45
N ALA A 247 -9.94 -34.32 20.46
CA ALA A 247 -11.40 -34.40 20.31
C ALA A 247 -11.86 -35.82 19.97
N ARG A 248 -11.15 -36.53 19.09
CA ARG A 248 -11.42 -37.94 18.80
C ARG A 248 -11.26 -38.83 20.01
N LYS A 249 -10.22 -38.59 20.82
CA LYS A 249 -10.03 -39.31 22.10
C LYS A 249 -11.15 -39.01 23.09
N ALA A 250 -11.61 -37.76 23.18
CA ALA A 250 -12.76 -37.39 23.99
C ALA A 250 -14.03 -38.09 23.50
N ALA A 251 -14.27 -38.10 22.20
CA ALA A 251 -15.40 -38.77 21.57
C ALA A 251 -15.41 -40.28 21.87
N GLN A 252 -14.27 -40.95 21.70
CA GLN A 252 -14.12 -42.36 22.05
C GLN A 252 -14.39 -42.60 23.55
N LYS A 253 -13.83 -41.78 24.43
CA LYS A 253 -14.02 -41.93 25.88
C LYS A 253 -15.49 -41.75 26.28
N LEU A 254 -16.19 -40.79 25.68
CA LEU A 254 -17.62 -40.59 25.86
C LEU A 254 -18.41 -41.81 25.39
N ARG A 255 -18.10 -42.38 24.21
CA ARG A 255 -18.74 -43.60 23.71
C ARG A 255 -18.53 -44.78 24.65
N GLU A 256 -17.31 -45.02 25.12
CA GLU A 256 -16.99 -46.09 26.07
C GLU A 256 -17.79 -45.98 27.37
N LEU A 257 -17.80 -44.79 27.99
CA LEU A 257 -18.50 -44.55 29.25
C LEU A 257 -20.03 -44.53 29.05
N GLY A 258 -20.50 -43.98 27.94
CA GLY A 258 -21.91 -44.00 27.56
C GLY A 258 -22.43 -45.40 27.32
N ALA A 259 -21.63 -46.28 26.69
CA ALA A 259 -21.96 -47.69 26.52
C ALA A 259 -22.15 -48.39 27.88
N VAL A 260 -21.29 -48.08 28.85
CA VAL A 260 -21.43 -48.58 30.24
C VAL A 260 -22.73 -48.07 30.88
N THR A 261 -23.04 -46.78 30.78
CA THR A 261 -24.30 -46.23 31.35
C THR A 261 -25.55 -46.82 30.68
N LEU A 262 -25.50 -47.10 29.38
CA LEU A 262 -26.63 -47.65 28.62
C LEU A 262 -26.71 -49.19 28.66
N GLY A 263 -25.65 -49.88 29.12
CA GLY A 263 -25.58 -51.34 29.14
C GLY A 263 -25.48 -51.98 27.75
N VAL A 264 -24.84 -51.30 26.79
CA VAL A 264 -24.70 -51.72 25.38
C VAL A 264 -23.23 -51.90 24.98
N GLY A 265 -22.96 -52.44 23.79
CA GLY A 265 -21.61 -52.49 23.23
C GLY A 265 -21.14 -51.13 22.72
N VAL A 266 -19.85 -50.81 22.88
CA VAL A 266 -19.29 -49.52 22.39
C VAL A 266 -19.44 -49.35 20.88
N GLU A 267 -19.35 -50.45 20.11
CA GLU A 267 -19.54 -50.45 18.66
C GLU A 267 -20.96 -50.05 18.23
N ASP A 268 -21.95 -50.24 19.12
CA ASP A 268 -23.35 -49.87 18.87
C ASP A 268 -23.67 -48.42 19.29
N THR A 269 -22.67 -47.69 19.82
CA THR A 269 -22.84 -46.30 20.27
C THR A 269 -22.35 -45.29 19.25
N PHE A 270 -23.09 -44.19 19.11
CA PHE A 270 -22.75 -43.05 18.25
C PHE A 270 -22.89 -41.75 19.03
N LEU A 271 -22.18 -40.70 18.61
CA LEU A 271 -22.36 -39.36 19.16
C LEU A 271 -23.38 -38.59 18.33
N ARG A 272 -24.28 -37.87 19.00
CA ARG A 272 -25.22 -36.95 18.35
C ARG A 272 -25.68 -35.86 19.31
N ASP A 273 -25.39 -34.62 18.97
CA ASP A 273 -25.86 -33.40 19.66
C ASP A 273 -25.65 -33.41 21.19
N GLY A 274 -24.49 -33.87 21.64
CA GLY A 274 -24.13 -33.91 23.06
C GLY A 274 -24.67 -35.12 23.80
N TYR A 275 -25.08 -36.16 23.06
CA TYR A 275 -25.53 -37.44 23.58
C TYR A 275 -24.74 -38.59 22.97
N VAL A 276 -24.54 -39.64 23.76
CA VAL A 276 -24.23 -40.97 23.26
C VAL A 276 -25.55 -41.68 23.01
N VAL A 277 -25.73 -42.24 21.81
CA VAL A 277 -26.97 -42.85 21.32
C VAL A 277 -26.70 -44.29 20.90
N SER A 278 -27.57 -45.21 21.31
CA SER A 278 -27.61 -46.60 20.83
C SER A 278 -29.06 -47.03 20.62
N GLY A 279 -29.50 -47.12 19.37
CA GLY A 279 -30.92 -47.33 19.04
C GLY A 279 -31.80 -46.20 19.57
N ASN A 280 -32.74 -46.52 20.47
CA ASN A 280 -33.63 -45.54 21.13
C ASN A 280 -33.09 -45.03 22.49
N GLU A 281 -32.01 -45.63 22.99
CA GLU A 281 -31.42 -45.28 24.27
C GLU A 281 -30.41 -44.14 24.10
N THR A 282 -30.42 -43.18 25.02
CA THR A 282 -29.53 -42.02 24.98
C THR A 282 -29.05 -41.62 26.37
N VAL A 283 -27.82 -41.13 26.45
CA VAL A 283 -27.27 -40.51 27.67
C VAL A 283 -26.47 -39.27 27.29
N SER A 284 -26.66 -38.16 28.01
CA SER A 284 -25.95 -36.90 27.71
C SER A 284 -24.49 -36.96 28.13
N PHE A 285 -23.62 -36.19 27.46
CA PHE A 285 -22.21 -36.05 27.83
C PHE A 285 -22.08 -35.55 29.28
N ALA A 286 -22.90 -34.56 29.65
CA ALA A 286 -22.97 -34.01 31.01
C ALA A 286 -23.19 -35.11 32.06
N ARG A 287 -24.18 -35.98 31.83
CA ARG A 287 -24.48 -37.11 32.74
C ARG A 287 -23.35 -38.13 32.79
N ILE A 288 -22.76 -38.47 31.64
CA ILE A 288 -21.60 -39.37 31.59
C ILE A 288 -20.45 -38.80 32.43
N VAL A 289 -20.14 -37.52 32.26
CA VAL A 289 -19.04 -36.85 32.97
C VAL A 289 -19.31 -36.74 34.46
N GLU A 290 -20.55 -36.46 34.86
CA GLU A 290 -20.95 -36.41 36.27
C GLU A 290 -20.83 -37.79 36.93
N GLU A 291 -21.34 -38.85 36.28
CA GLU A 291 -21.35 -40.21 36.82
C GLU A 291 -19.95 -40.87 36.85
N HIS A 292 -19.12 -40.63 35.83
CA HIS A 292 -17.87 -41.40 35.61
C HIS A 292 -16.58 -40.60 35.74
N CYS A 293 -16.64 -39.26 35.72
CA CYS A 293 -15.45 -38.39 35.71
C CYS A 293 -15.43 -37.37 36.85
N SER A 294 -16.21 -37.58 37.92
CA SER A 294 -16.31 -36.64 39.06
C SER A 294 -16.61 -35.20 38.63
N GLY A 295 -17.44 -35.02 37.60
CA GLY A 295 -17.88 -33.72 37.10
C GLY A 295 -16.93 -33.02 36.11
N LEU A 296 -15.76 -33.60 35.78
CA LEU A 296 -14.85 -33.05 34.78
C LEU A 296 -14.07 -34.14 34.03
N LEU A 297 -14.29 -34.24 32.72
CA LEU A 297 -13.43 -34.98 31.80
C LEU A 297 -12.43 -33.99 31.18
N THR A 298 -11.14 -34.17 31.46
CA THR A 298 -10.06 -33.43 30.80
C THR A 298 -9.16 -34.40 30.06
N LEU A 299 -8.87 -34.08 28.79
CA LEU A 299 -7.89 -34.79 27.98
C LEU A 299 -6.93 -33.77 27.37
N GLU A 300 -5.65 -34.08 27.38
CA GLU A 300 -4.59 -33.21 26.91
C GLU A 300 -3.60 -34.02 26.09
N GLU A 301 -3.22 -33.49 24.92
CA GLU A 301 -2.35 -34.16 23.98
C GLU A 301 -1.28 -33.20 23.46
N GLN A 302 -0.06 -33.73 23.35
CA GLN A 302 1.05 -33.11 22.62
C GLN A 302 1.39 -34.03 21.46
N ILE A 303 1.03 -33.63 20.25
CA ILE A 303 1.33 -34.41 19.05
C ILE A 303 2.70 -34.02 18.48
N GLU A 304 3.32 -34.98 17.80
CA GLU A 304 4.52 -34.80 16.99
C GLU A 304 4.23 -35.34 15.59
N LEU A 305 4.29 -34.49 14.57
CA LEU A 305 4.03 -34.90 13.19
C LEU A 305 5.31 -35.39 12.50
N PRO A 306 5.21 -36.38 11.58
CA PRO A 306 6.34 -36.99 10.88
C PRO A 306 6.87 -36.03 9.79
N ILE A 307 7.57 -34.98 10.22
CA ILE A 307 8.12 -33.94 9.36
C ILE A 307 9.62 -33.83 9.63
N ASP A 308 10.42 -33.92 8.58
CA ASP A 308 11.88 -34.00 8.70
C ASP A 308 12.48 -32.66 9.11
N ALA A 309 13.51 -32.70 9.95
CA ALA A 309 14.35 -31.54 10.19
C ALA A 309 15.36 -31.38 9.04
N VAL A 310 15.70 -30.12 8.71
CA VAL A 310 16.71 -29.83 7.69
C VAL A 310 18.04 -30.49 8.03
N ASN A 311 18.57 -31.30 7.11
CA ASN A 311 19.93 -31.81 7.22
C ASN A 311 20.92 -30.65 7.14
N ARG A 312 21.74 -30.45 8.18
CA ARG A 312 22.66 -29.31 8.27
C ARG A 312 23.84 -29.39 7.30
N GLU A 313 24.19 -30.56 6.81
CA GLU A 313 25.29 -30.77 5.86
C GLU A 313 24.82 -30.55 4.42
N THR A 314 23.64 -31.08 4.08
CA THR A 314 23.14 -31.07 2.70
C THR A 314 22.09 -30.00 2.42
N GLY A 315 21.42 -29.47 3.45
CA GLY A 315 20.29 -28.55 3.30
C GLY A 315 18.99 -29.19 2.80
N VAL A 316 18.96 -30.51 2.63
CA VAL A 316 17.85 -31.29 2.03
C VAL A 316 17.00 -31.92 3.13
N ALA A 317 15.68 -31.75 3.08
CA ALA A 317 14.70 -32.43 3.94
C ALA A 317 13.25 -32.18 3.48
N ASN A 318 12.33 -33.11 3.82
CA ASN A 318 10.90 -32.85 3.71
C ASN A 318 10.40 -32.05 4.93
N ILE A 319 10.56 -30.73 4.88
CA ILE A 319 10.35 -29.85 6.03
C ILE A 319 8.88 -29.56 6.35
N SER A 320 7.93 -30.02 5.53
CA SER A 320 6.49 -29.85 5.76
C SER A 320 5.74 -31.12 5.38
N GLY A 321 4.60 -31.36 6.03
CA GLY A 321 3.76 -32.52 5.73
C GLY A 321 2.83 -32.34 4.54
N ALA A 322 2.56 -31.08 4.14
CA ALA A 322 1.79 -30.74 2.95
C ALA A 322 2.22 -29.39 2.37
N TYR A 323 2.08 -29.24 1.05
CA TYR A 323 2.45 -28.02 0.31
C TYR A 323 1.23 -27.47 -0.43
N ALA A 324 0.91 -26.20 -0.18
CA ALA A 324 -0.16 -25.50 -0.87
C ALA A 324 0.36 -24.89 -2.17
N PHE A 325 -0.52 -24.76 -3.16
CA PHE A 325 -0.24 -24.07 -4.43
C PHE A 325 -1.24 -22.94 -4.64
N ALA A 326 -0.78 -21.87 -5.28
CA ALA A 326 -1.64 -20.78 -5.69
C ALA A 326 -1.21 -20.21 -7.05
N VAL A 327 -2.17 -19.72 -7.81
CA VAL A 327 -1.94 -18.96 -9.04
C VAL A 327 -2.76 -17.68 -8.96
N GLN A 328 -2.10 -16.55 -9.20
CA GLN A 328 -2.77 -15.26 -9.33
C GLN A 328 -2.67 -14.76 -10.76
N ALA A 329 -3.80 -14.28 -11.27
CA ALA A 329 -3.91 -13.58 -12.54
C ALA A 329 -4.39 -12.14 -12.28
N VAL A 330 -3.65 -11.17 -12.79
CA VAL A 330 -3.89 -9.75 -12.51
C VAL A 330 -3.99 -8.98 -13.81
N GLU A 331 -5.06 -8.19 -13.97
CA GLU A 331 -5.23 -7.22 -15.05
C GLU A 331 -4.81 -5.82 -14.59
N VAL A 332 -3.99 -5.14 -15.39
CA VAL A 332 -3.55 -3.77 -15.14
C VAL A 332 -3.80 -2.85 -16.32
N GLU A 333 -3.94 -1.56 -16.00
CA GLU A 333 -3.85 -0.44 -16.92
C GLU A 333 -2.61 0.39 -16.58
N VAL A 334 -1.80 0.73 -17.59
CA VAL A 334 -0.59 1.53 -17.46
C VAL A 334 -0.73 2.81 -18.28
N ASP A 335 -0.75 3.94 -17.59
CA ASP A 335 -0.61 5.25 -18.23
C ASP A 335 0.86 5.45 -18.63
N ARG A 336 1.17 5.22 -19.91
CA ARG A 336 2.53 5.32 -20.46
C ARG A 336 3.15 6.71 -20.31
N GLU A 337 2.34 7.76 -20.16
CA GLU A 337 2.83 9.14 -20.06
C GLU A 337 3.16 9.54 -18.62
N THR A 338 2.50 8.93 -17.63
CA THR A 338 2.72 9.26 -16.21
C THR A 338 3.39 8.13 -15.43
N GLY A 339 3.43 6.91 -15.97
CA GLY A 339 3.87 5.70 -15.28
C GLY A 339 2.88 5.18 -14.24
N LYS A 340 1.68 5.75 -14.13
CA LYS A 340 0.69 5.30 -13.16
C LYS A 340 0.14 3.93 -13.57
N VAL A 341 0.20 2.98 -12.65
CA VAL A 341 -0.38 1.64 -12.80
C VAL A 341 -1.66 1.55 -11.97
N LYS A 342 -2.72 1.00 -12.57
CA LYS A 342 -3.97 0.69 -11.89
C LYS A 342 -4.25 -0.80 -12.06
N VAL A 343 -4.52 -1.51 -10.96
CA VAL A 343 -5.06 -2.87 -11.02
C VAL A 343 -6.56 -2.80 -11.27
N VAL A 344 -7.05 -3.53 -12.27
CA VAL A 344 -8.45 -3.45 -12.72
C VAL A 344 -9.25 -4.68 -12.32
N ASP A 345 -8.65 -5.87 -12.41
CA ASP A 345 -9.27 -7.15 -12.06
C ASP A 345 -8.19 -8.09 -11.52
N ALA A 346 -8.60 -8.99 -10.63
CA ALA A 346 -7.71 -9.86 -9.89
C ALA A 346 -8.40 -11.20 -9.59
N VAL A 347 -7.77 -12.30 -9.99
CA VAL A 347 -8.20 -13.66 -9.68
C VAL A 347 -7.09 -14.36 -8.89
N SER A 348 -7.46 -15.04 -7.81
CA SER A 348 -6.55 -15.85 -7.01
C SER A 348 -7.11 -17.26 -6.87
N VAL A 349 -6.47 -18.22 -7.50
CA VAL A 349 -6.85 -19.64 -7.50
C VAL A 349 -5.95 -20.41 -6.55
N HIS A 350 -6.54 -21.24 -5.69
CA HIS A 350 -5.83 -21.90 -4.61
C HIS A 350 -6.10 -23.40 -4.55
N ASP A 351 -5.02 -24.19 -4.52
CA ASP A 351 -5.02 -25.56 -4.01
C ASP A 351 -4.65 -25.50 -2.52
N SER A 352 -5.67 -25.57 -1.67
CA SER A 352 -5.55 -25.49 -0.21
C SER A 352 -6.00 -26.77 0.49
N GLY A 353 -6.07 -27.88 -0.25
CA GLY A 353 -6.74 -29.07 0.25
C GLY A 353 -8.25 -28.86 0.36
N VAL A 354 -8.86 -29.51 1.36
CA VAL A 354 -10.26 -29.27 1.74
C VAL A 354 -10.41 -27.93 2.48
N ALA A 355 -11.36 -27.10 2.05
CA ALA A 355 -11.67 -25.83 2.70
C ALA A 355 -12.56 -26.05 3.93
N ILE A 356 -11.95 -26.19 5.11
CA ILE A 356 -12.67 -26.36 6.39
C ILE A 356 -13.67 -25.22 6.65
N ASN A 357 -13.28 -23.99 6.30
CA ASN A 357 -14.15 -22.83 6.34
C ASN A 357 -13.94 -22.00 5.07
N PRO A 358 -14.81 -22.16 4.04
CA PRO A 358 -14.65 -21.46 2.77
C PRO A 358 -14.66 -19.93 2.89
N ILE A 359 -15.50 -19.37 3.77
CA ILE A 359 -15.57 -17.92 4.01
C ILE A 359 -14.28 -17.42 4.65
N GLY A 360 -13.77 -18.15 5.65
CA GLY A 360 -12.50 -17.82 6.29
C GLY A 360 -11.34 -17.86 5.29
N LEU A 361 -11.31 -18.87 4.43
CA LEU A 361 -10.33 -19.03 3.36
C LEU A 361 -10.39 -17.89 2.33
N GLU A 362 -11.57 -17.56 1.82
CA GLU A 362 -11.80 -16.43 0.92
C GLU A 362 -11.30 -15.11 1.54
N SER A 363 -11.60 -14.88 2.82
CA SER A 363 -11.13 -13.66 3.51
C SER A 363 -9.60 -13.57 3.60
N GLN A 364 -8.91 -14.70 3.78
CA GLN A 364 -7.45 -14.76 3.77
C GLN A 364 -6.89 -14.45 2.38
N ILE A 365 -7.53 -14.97 1.32
CA ILE A 365 -7.15 -14.75 -0.08
C ILE A 365 -7.27 -13.26 -0.42
N VAL A 366 -8.42 -12.65 -0.15
CA VAL A 366 -8.66 -11.22 -0.42
C VAL A 366 -7.68 -10.34 0.36
N GLY A 367 -7.49 -10.60 1.66
CA GLY A 367 -6.56 -9.82 2.49
C GLY A 367 -5.09 -10.00 2.10
N GLY A 368 -4.69 -11.21 1.68
CA GLY A 368 -3.35 -11.51 1.18
C GLY A 368 -3.02 -10.79 -0.11
N MET A 369 -3.95 -10.83 -1.07
CA MET A 369 -3.78 -10.16 -2.36
C MET A 369 -3.81 -8.64 -2.22
N ALA A 370 -4.63 -8.08 -1.35
CA ALA A 370 -4.61 -6.64 -1.04
C ALA A 370 -3.24 -6.18 -0.50
N MET A 371 -2.65 -6.94 0.42
CA MET A 371 -1.29 -6.71 0.92
C MET A 371 -0.24 -6.83 -0.20
N GLY A 372 -0.45 -7.76 -1.13
CA GLY A 372 0.44 -7.97 -2.28
C GLY A 372 0.39 -6.85 -3.30
N ILE A 373 -0.78 -6.27 -3.55
CA ILE A 373 -0.94 -5.08 -4.39
C ILE A 373 -0.22 -3.89 -3.75
N GLY A 374 -0.29 -3.76 -2.42
CA GLY A 374 0.46 -2.77 -1.67
C GLY A 374 1.97 -2.88 -1.89
N LEU A 375 2.53 -4.08 -1.70
CA LEU A 375 3.92 -4.41 -2.02
C LEU A 375 4.27 -4.10 -3.48
N ALA A 376 3.39 -4.43 -4.42
CA ALA A 376 3.66 -4.31 -5.84
C ALA A 376 3.70 -2.86 -6.33
N LEU A 377 2.85 -1.97 -5.80
CA LEU A 377 2.65 -0.64 -6.39
C LEU A 377 3.14 0.52 -5.52
N GLY A 378 3.22 0.35 -4.20
CA GLY A 378 3.38 1.48 -3.30
C GLY A 378 4.39 1.28 -2.17
N GLU A 379 4.24 0.21 -1.42
CA GLU A 379 4.87 0.03 -0.11
C GLU A 379 6.40 -0.04 -0.19
N GLU A 380 7.06 0.91 0.47
CA GLU A 380 8.51 1.02 0.46
C GLU A 380 9.01 1.68 1.75
N LEU A 381 10.00 1.06 2.40
CA LEU A 381 10.70 1.66 3.53
C LEU A 381 11.91 2.46 3.04
N LEU A 382 11.84 3.78 3.20
CA LEU A 382 12.91 4.69 2.80
C LEU A 382 13.79 5.04 3.99
N PHE A 383 15.11 5.09 3.76
CA PHE A 383 16.12 5.37 4.78
C PHE A 383 17.08 6.45 4.32
N GLU A 384 17.33 7.43 5.20
CA GLU A 384 18.26 8.54 4.96
C GLU A 384 19.17 8.75 6.17
N GLY A 385 20.48 8.65 5.99
CA GLY A 385 21.45 8.79 7.08
C GLY A 385 21.17 7.86 8.29
N GLY A 386 20.66 6.65 8.02
CA GLY A 386 20.25 5.67 9.05
C GLY A 386 18.87 5.91 9.66
N GLN A 387 18.14 6.96 9.27
CA GLN A 387 16.79 7.26 9.77
C GLN A 387 15.73 6.82 8.76
N SER A 388 14.69 6.13 9.22
CA SER A 388 13.52 5.86 8.38
C SER A 388 12.77 7.16 8.05
N MET A 389 12.39 7.34 6.78
CA MET A 389 11.60 8.48 6.29
C MET A 389 10.10 8.17 6.23
N THR A 390 9.73 6.90 6.27
CA THR A 390 8.36 6.38 6.12
C THR A 390 7.80 5.89 7.46
N ARG A 391 7.85 6.76 8.49
CA ARG A 391 7.47 6.45 9.89
C ARG A 391 5.98 6.61 10.21
N SER A 392 5.13 6.78 9.21
CA SER A 392 3.69 7.02 9.40
C SER A 392 2.89 6.48 8.21
N TYR A 393 1.62 6.16 8.42
CA TYR A 393 0.72 5.74 7.33
C TYR A 393 0.42 6.83 6.29
N ILE A 394 0.85 8.07 6.52
CA ILE A 394 0.81 9.14 5.51
C ILE A 394 2.03 9.04 4.57
N SER A 395 3.17 8.62 5.10
CA SER A 395 4.43 8.54 4.36
C SER A 395 4.68 7.14 3.77
N TYR A 396 4.14 6.10 4.39
CA TYR A 396 4.14 4.73 3.91
C TYR A 396 2.80 4.43 3.21
N PRO A 397 2.79 4.28 1.88
CA PRO A 397 1.56 4.28 1.07
C PRO A 397 0.88 2.89 1.07
N LEU A 398 0.11 2.61 2.11
CA LEU A 398 -0.76 1.45 2.11
C LEU A 398 -1.89 1.62 1.06
N PRO A 399 -2.28 0.54 0.35
CA PRO A 399 -3.45 0.60 -0.52
C PRO A 399 -4.71 0.88 0.31
N ARG A 400 -5.58 1.72 -0.22
CA ARG A 400 -6.90 2.02 0.36
C ARG A 400 -7.97 1.19 -0.35
N ALA A 401 -9.19 1.17 0.20
CA ALA A 401 -10.30 0.42 -0.40
C ALA A 401 -10.53 0.80 -1.89
N ASP A 402 -10.45 2.08 -2.23
CA ASP A 402 -10.62 2.59 -3.61
C ASP A 402 -9.44 2.25 -4.55
N ASP A 403 -8.29 1.81 -4.01
CA ASP A 403 -7.14 1.40 -4.79
C ASP A 403 -7.19 -0.08 -5.18
N LEU A 404 -8.07 -0.86 -4.54
CA LEU A 404 -8.16 -2.30 -4.73
C LEU A 404 -9.15 -2.65 -5.86
N PRO A 405 -8.82 -3.62 -6.72
CA PRO A 405 -9.74 -4.15 -7.71
C PRO A 405 -10.78 -5.06 -7.03
N PRO A 406 -11.83 -5.50 -7.74
CA PRO A 406 -12.52 -6.74 -7.40
C PRO A 406 -11.51 -7.89 -7.32
N ILE A 407 -11.48 -8.62 -6.20
CA ILE A 407 -10.61 -9.78 -6.00
C ILE A 407 -11.50 -11.02 -5.94
N ARG A 408 -11.34 -11.92 -6.91
CA ARG A 408 -12.10 -13.18 -7.00
C ARG A 408 -11.25 -14.33 -6.46
N ALA A 409 -11.74 -14.99 -5.41
CA ALA A 409 -11.13 -16.19 -4.87
C ALA A 409 -11.73 -17.44 -5.51
N VAL A 410 -10.89 -18.37 -5.96
CA VAL A 410 -11.33 -19.65 -6.53
C VAL A 410 -10.59 -20.78 -5.83
N LEU A 411 -11.35 -21.78 -5.39
CA LEU A 411 -10.83 -22.90 -4.62
C LEU A 411 -10.80 -24.15 -5.50
N ILE A 412 -9.66 -24.84 -5.52
CA ILE A 412 -9.48 -26.16 -6.10
C ILE A 412 -9.32 -27.12 -4.92
N GLU A 413 -10.33 -27.95 -4.69
CA GLU A 413 -10.37 -28.85 -3.54
C GLU A 413 -9.96 -30.27 -3.96
N GLU A 414 -8.79 -30.69 -3.51
CA GLU A 414 -8.34 -32.08 -3.52
C GLU A 414 -7.83 -32.42 -2.11
N PRO A 415 -8.38 -33.42 -1.41
CA PRO A 415 -7.92 -33.77 -0.08
C PRO A 415 -6.43 -34.15 -0.05
N ASP A 416 -5.66 -33.46 0.78
CA ASP A 416 -4.28 -33.85 1.05
C ASP A 416 -4.26 -35.07 2.00
N PRO A 417 -3.54 -36.16 1.67
CA PRO A 417 -3.55 -37.37 2.50
C PRO A 417 -2.97 -37.17 3.90
N ASN A 418 -2.13 -36.14 4.11
CA ASN A 418 -1.50 -35.85 5.39
C ASN A 418 -2.19 -34.70 6.14
N GLY A 419 -3.07 -33.95 5.48
CA GLY A 419 -3.80 -32.83 6.07
C GLY A 419 -4.88 -33.28 7.05
N PRO A 420 -5.14 -32.51 8.14
CA PRO A 420 -6.30 -32.79 8.99
C PRO A 420 -7.57 -32.60 8.16
N TYR A 421 -8.37 -33.65 8.04
CA TYR A 421 -9.57 -33.70 7.18
C TYR A 421 -9.27 -33.32 5.71
N GLY A 422 -8.05 -33.55 5.23
CA GLY A 422 -7.63 -33.21 3.88
C GLY A 422 -7.20 -31.76 3.66
N ALA A 423 -7.14 -30.92 4.71
CA ALA A 423 -6.82 -29.50 4.59
C ALA A 423 -5.31 -29.18 4.59
N LYS A 424 -4.92 -28.11 3.90
CA LYS A 424 -3.55 -27.54 3.90
C LYS A 424 -3.51 -26.18 4.59
N GLY A 425 -2.31 -25.64 4.78
CA GLY A 425 -2.09 -24.28 5.27
C GLY A 425 -2.14 -23.24 4.14
N VAL A 426 -2.91 -22.17 4.32
CA VAL A 426 -3.09 -21.11 3.30
C VAL A 426 -2.67 -19.72 3.76
N GLY A 427 -2.32 -19.58 5.05
CA GLY A 427 -2.16 -18.31 5.73
C GLY A 427 -1.18 -17.35 5.05
N GLU A 428 -0.20 -17.81 4.28
CA GLU A 428 0.82 -16.94 3.69
C GLU A 428 0.86 -16.95 2.16
N ILE A 429 0.51 -18.08 1.52
CA ILE A 429 0.62 -18.26 0.07
C ILE A 429 -0.23 -17.26 -0.72
N VAL A 430 -1.31 -16.77 -0.12
CA VAL A 430 -2.23 -15.75 -0.65
C VAL A 430 -1.58 -14.42 -1.03
N LEU A 431 -0.40 -14.12 -0.49
CA LEU A 431 0.38 -12.91 -0.80
C LEU A 431 1.50 -13.17 -1.83
N VAL A 432 2.04 -14.40 -1.84
CA VAL A 432 3.33 -14.72 -2.47
C VAL A 432 3.39 -14.35 -3.96
N PRO A 433 2.41 -14.71 -4.81
CA PRO A 433 2.52 -14.45 -6.24
C PRO A 433 2.13 -13.03 -6.66
N THR A 434 1.54 -12.21 -5.78
CA THR A 434 0.88 -10.96 -6.22
C THR A 434 1.82 -9.97 -6.88
N GLY A 435 2.99 -9.73 -6.28
CA GLY A 435 3.98 -8.79 -6.82
C GLY A 435 4.48 -9.21 -8.21
N ALA A 436 4.69 -10.52 -8.40
CA ALA A 436 5.09 -11.08 -9.68
C ALA A 436 3.98 -10.95 -10.75
N ALA A 437 2.74 -11.30 -10.41
CA ALA A 437 1.61 -11.21 -11.33
C ALA A 437 1.39 -9.77 -11.80
N VAL A 438 1.49 -8.77 -10.90
CA VAL A 438 1.43 -7.35 -11.26
C VAL A 438 2.58 -6.95 -12.19
N ALA A 439 3.81 -7.36 -11.89
CA ALA A 439 4.96 -7.04 -12.73
C ALA A 439 4.87 -7.67 -14.13
N ASN A 440 4.41 -8.92 -14.21
CA ASN A 440 4.12 -9.62 -15.46
C ASN A 440 3.01 -8.92 -16.25
N ALA A 441 1.96 -8.43 -15.57
CA ALA A 441 0.88 -7.70 -16.20
C ALA A 441 1.36 -6.36 -16.79
N ILE A 442 2.25 -5.65 -16.08
CA ILE A 442 2.89 -4.42 -16.58
C ILE A 442 3.76 -4.74 -17.80
N ALA A 443 4.55 -5.81 -17.77
CA ALA A 443 5.38 -6.23 -18.89
C ALA A 443 4.53 -6.58 -20.13
N HIS A 444 3.44 -7.32 -19.94
CA HIS A 444 2.49 -7.60 -21.02
C HIS A 444 1.83 -6.30 -21.54
N ALA A 445 1.40 -5.39 -20.67
CA ALA A 445 0.77 -4.13 -21.06
C ALA A 445 1.69 -3.19 -21.84
N THR A 446 2.99 -3.18 -21.49
CA THR A 446 3.93 -2.15 -21.96
C THR A 446 4.98 -2.65 -22.94
N GLY A 447 5.31 -3.95 -22.90
CA GLY A 447 6.47 -4.56 -23.53
C GLY A 447 7.77 -4.40 -22.74
N VAL A 448 7.71 -3.88 -21.50
CA VAL A 448 8.90 -3.54 -20.71
C VAL A 448 8.91 -4.24 -19.36
N ARG A 449 10.03 -4.87 -19.02
CA ARG A 449 10.23 -5.57 -17.74
C ARG A 449 10.68 -4.63 -16.63
N LEU A 450 10.02 -4.72 -15.48
CA LEU A 450 10.50 -4.17 -14.22
C LEU A 450 11.30 -5.23 -13.46
N TYR A 451 12.46 -4.83 -12.94
CA TYR A 451 13.36 -5.66 -12.12
C TYR A 451 13.40 -5.23 -10.65
N GLU A 452 12.57 -4.25 -10.28
CA GLU A 452 12.48 -3.72 -8.93
C GLU A 452 11.03 -3.35 -8.61
N LEU A 453 10.58 -3.72 -7.40
CA LEU A 453 9.30 -3.32 -6.83
C LEU A 453 9.53 -2.38 -5.62
N PRO A 454 8.57 -1.49 -5.29
CA PRO A 454 7.29 -1.28 -5.97
C PRO A 454 7.40 -0.60 -7.35
N ALA A 455 6.45 -0.91 -8.24
CA ALA A 455 6.26 -0.33 -9.57
C ALA A 455 5.70 1.11 -9.50
N THR A 456 6.44 1.99 -8.83
CA THR A 456 6.09 3.39 -8.69
C THR A 456 6.24 4.14 -10.03
N PRO A 457 5.52 5.25 -10.24
CA PRO A 457 5.55 5.99 -11.50
C PRO A 457 6.94 6.38 -12.02
N ASP A 458 7.86 6.72 -11.12
CA ASP A 458 9.26 7.02 -11.44
C ASP A 458 10.00 5.81 -12.04
N ARG A 459 9.78 4.61 -11.49
CA ARG A 459 10.40 3.37 -11.97
C ARG A 459 9.77 2.90 -13.28
N VAL A 460 8.44 3.00 -13.40
CA VAL A 460 7.71 2.62 -14.63
C VAL A 460 8.13 3.52 -15.79
N LEU A 461 8.15 4.84 -15.62
CA LEU A 461 8.62 5.77 -16.65
C LEU A 461 10.09 5.54 -16.99
N ALA A 462 10.95 5.34 -15.98
CA ALA A 462 12.35 5.04 -16.22
C ALA A 462 12.52 3.77 -17.07
N ALA A 463 11.72 2.73 -16.82
CA ALA A 463 11.75 1.51 -17.62
C ALA A 463 11.25 1.74 -19.05
N LEU A 464 10.13 2.45 -19.24
CA LEU A 464 9.58 2.81 -20.56
C LEU A 464 10.57 3.60 -21.43
N ASP A 465 11.38 4.45 -20.81
CA ASP A 465 12.42 5.26 -21.48
C ASP A 465 13.76 4.52 -21.66
N GLY A 466 13.81 3.19 -21.43
CA GLY A 466 15.03 2.38 -21.57
C GLY A 466 16.09 2.62 -20.48
N GLY A 467 15.68 3.09 -19.30
CA GLY A 467 16.55 3.40 -18.16
C GLY A 467 17.20 4.80 -18.20
N THR A 468 16.80 5.65 -19.15
CA THR A 468 17.57 6.85 -19.55
C THR A 468 17.05 8.19 -19.02
N THR A 469 16.19 8.25 -18.00
CA THR A 469 15.56 9.50 -17.49
C THR A 469 16.51 10.51 -16.83
N THR A 470 17.82 10.47 -17.11
CA THR A 470 18.78 11.46 -16.61
C THR A 470 18.81 12.73 -17.46
N ARG A 471 17.85 13.63 -17.23
CA ARG A 471 17.96 15.02 -17.70
C ARG A 471 19.04 15.77 -16.92
N ARG A 472 20.30 15.68 -17.35
CA ARG A 472 21.40 16.48 -16.78
C ARG A 472 21.30 17.93 -17.26
N ALA A 473 20.99 18.84 -16.33
CA ALA A 473 20.99 20.27 -16.63
C ALA A 473 22.44 20.82 -16.64
N SER A 474 22.79 21.62 -17.66
CA SER A 474 24.08 22.31 -17.73
C SER A 474 23.93 23.77 -17.31
N LEU A 475 24.94 24.32 -16.62
CA LEU A 475 25.03 25.75 -16.26
C LEU A 475 24.86 26.66 -17.49
N TRP A 476 25.49 26.30 -18.61
CA TRP A 476 25.50 27.08 -19.86
C TRP A 476 24.15 27.22 -20.53
N ARG A 477 23.26 26.22 -20.38
CA ARG A 477 21.90 26.28 -20.93
C ARG A 477 20.98 27.23 -20.15
N ARG A 478 21.40 27.75 -18.98
CA ARG A 478 20.56 28.56 -18.07
C ARG A 478 21.32 29.67 -17.36
N PRO A 479 21.77 30.71 -18.09
CA PRO A 479 22.59 31.78 -17.54
C PRO A 479 21.92 32.55 -16.39
N GLY A 480 20.58 32.64 -16.32
CA GLY A 480 19.87 33.32 -15.22
C GLY A 480 19.80 32.55 -13.90
N ARG A 481 20.12 31.25 -13.90
CA ARG A 481 19.96 30.35 -12.72
C ARG A 481 21.25 29.62 -12.36
N TRP A 482 22.39 30.10 -12.83
CA TRP A 482 23.70 29.46 -12.68
C TRP A 482 24.09 29.21 -11.21
N TRP A 483 23.72 30.12 -10.31
CA TRP A 483 24.04 30.00 -8.88
C TRP A 483 23.30 28.86 -8.19
N ILE A 484 22.07 28.52 -8.60
CA ILE A 484 21.30 27.38 -8.06
C ILE A 484 22.03 26.08 -8.40
N GLU A 485 22.37 25.94 -9.69
CA GLU A 485 23.07 24.76 -10.20
C GLU A 485 24.48 24.65 -9.60
N GLY A 486 25.20 25.78 -9.48
CA GLY A 486 26.51 25.84 -8.83
C GLY A 486 26.44 25.38 -7.36
N MET A 487 25.47 25.88 -6.60
CA MET A 487 25.26 25.45 -5.21
C MET A 487 24.89 23.96 -5.12
N ARG A 488 23.99 23.46 -5.97
CA ARG A 488 23.59 22.04 -5.98
C ARG A 488 24.76 21.12 -6.32
N ARG A 489 25.64 21.51 -7.25
CA ARG A 489 26.87 20.77 -7.56
C ARG A 489 27.87 20.81 -6.40
N ALA A 490 27.91 21.90 -5.64
CA ALA A 490 28.77 22.02 -4.46
C ALA A 490 28.30 21.15 -3.27
N TYR A 491 27.00 20.84 -3.16
CA TYR A 491 26.44 20.02 -2.08
C TYR A 491 27.15 18.66 -1.92
N PRO A 492 27.20 17.79 -2.95
CA PRO A 492 27.91 16.52 -2.85
C PRO A 492 29.43 16.68 -2.76
N LEU A 493 29.99 17.82 -3.20
CA LEU A 493 31.42 18.12 -3.10
C LEU A 493 31.87 18.61 -1.71
N GLY A 494 30.98 18.60 -0.71
CA GLY A 494 31.30 18.92 0.69
C GLY A 494 30.51 20.08 1.28
N ALA A 495 29.78 20.87 0.49
CA ALA A 495 28.95 21.95 1.04
C ALA A 495 27.81 21.42 1.92
N HIS A 496 27.21 20.27 1.57
CA HIS A 496 26.22 19.62 2.43
C HIS A 496 26.84 19.24 3.77
N TRP A 497 28.03 18.61 3.77
CA TRP A 497 28.74 18.22 4.98
C TRP A 497 29.07 19.41 5.87
N LEU A 498 29.54 20.51 5.29
CA LEU A 498 29.86 21.75 6.01
C LEU A 498 28.62 22.32 6.70
N LEU A 499 27.52 22.47 5.95
CA LEU A 499 26.23 22.94 6.47
C LEU A 499 25.65 21.98 7.50
N HIS A 500 25.81 20.67 7.31
CA HIS A 500 25.35 19.67 8.27
C HIS A 500 26.12 19.79 9.60
N ARG A 501 27.46 19.87 9.55
CA ARG A 501 28.31 19.85 10.74
C ARG A 501 28.32 21.20 11.47
N ILE A 502 28.55 22.28 10.73
CA ILE A 502 28.64 23.63 11.30
C ILE A 502 27.24 24.23 11.48
N GLY A 503 26.38 24.04 10.48
CA GLY A 503 25.06 24.66 10.49
C GLY A 503 24.17 24.20 11.62
N ARG A 504 24.25 22.92 12.01
CA ARG A 504 23.55 22.37 13.19
C ARG A 504 23.96 23.04 14.50
N ARG A 505 25.23 23.44 14.65
CA ARG A 505 25.72 24.14 15.86
C ARG A 505 25.06 25.52 16.03
N PHE A 506 24.73 26.16 14.92
CA PHE A 506 24.06 27.46 14.89
C PHE A 506 22.55 27.36 14.61
N ALA A 507 22.01 26.13 14.58
CA ALA A 507 20.60 25.93 14.31
C ALA A 507 19.76 26.56 15.42
N ARG A 508 18.67 27.22 15.03
CA ARG A 508 17.72 27.85 15.96
C ARG A 508 16.35 27.19 15.81
N PRO A 509 16.16 25.96 16.31
CA PRO A 509 14.86 25.30 16.25
C PRO A 509 13.82 26.07 17.08
N VAL A 510 12.56 25.97 16.67
CA VAL A 510 11.46 26.58 17.41
C VAL A 510 11.20 25.75 18.66
N VAL A 511 11.24 26.40 19.83
CA VAL A 511 10.84 25.78 21.10
C VAL A 511 9.32 25.96 21.26
N PRO A 512 8.53 24.88 21.35
CA PRO A 512 7.11 24.98 21.61
C PRO A 512 6.86 25.62 22.97
N LEU A 513 6.04 26.67 23.02
CA LEU A 513 5.59 27.28 24.27
C LEU A 513 4.65 26.31 25.01
N ALA A 514 4.27 26.61 26.25
CA ALA A 514 3.10 25.95 26.85
C ALA A 514 1.83 26.47 26.15
N LEU A 515 0.87 25.59 25.88
CA LEU A 515 -0.42 26.03 25.37
C LEU A 515 -1.28 26.49 26.55
N THR A 516 -1.62 27.77 26.60
CA THR A 516 -2.35 28.37 27.72
C THR A 516 -3.83 28.57 27.42
N THR A 517 -4.19 28.74 26.14
CA THR A 517 -5.54 29.15 25.77
C THR A 517 -5.95 28.60 24.40
N ILE A 518 -7.21 28.21 24.26
CA ILE A 518 -7.90 27.98 22.98
C ILE A 518 -9.06 28.96 22.91
N ALA A 519 -8.91 30.03 22.15
CA ALA A 519 -9.96 31.01 21.88
C ALA A 519 -10.97 30.45 20.88
N ARG A 520 -12.26 30.70 21.13
CA ARG A 520 -13.39 30.30 20.28
C ARG A 520 -14.22 31.54 19.94
N PRO A 521 -13.78 32.34 18.97
CA PRO A 521 -14.44 33.60 18.61
C PRO A 521 -15.83 33.39 18.04
N THR A 522 -16.75 34.28 18.40
CA THR A 522 -18.15 34.28 17.93
C THR A 522 -18.39 35.22 16.76
N SER A 523 -17.37 36.00 16.37
CA SER A 523 -17.40 36.86 15.19
C SER A 523 -16.04 36.91 14.48
N VAL A 524 -16.04 37.29 13.21
CA VAL A 524 -14.81 37.44 12.41
C VAL A 524 -13.89 38.53 12.99
N GLN A 525 -14.46 39.58 13.58
CA GLN A 525 -13.68 40.62 14.25
C GLN A 525 -13.00 40.09 15.53
N GLU A 526 -13.68 39.27 16.32
CA GLU A 526 -13.07 38.63 17.49
C GLU A 526 -11.91 37.69 17.11
N VAL A 527 -11.96 37.04 15.95
CA VAL A 527 -10.82 36.28 15.40
C VAL A 527 -9.62 37.21 15.19
N ALA A 528 -9.85 38.34 14.51
CA ALA A 528 -8.82 39.33 14.23
C ALA A 528 -8.19 39.90 15.52
N ASP A 529 -9.02 40.20 16.52
CA ASP A 529 -8.58 40.75 17.81
C ASP A 529 -7.81 39.71 18.63
N ALA A 530 -8.25 38.45 18.64
CA ALA A 530 -7.53 37.36 19.31
C ALA A 530 -6.15 37.09 18.68
N LEU A 531 -6.04 37.27 17.36
CA LEU A 531 -4.78 37.12 16.62
C LEU A 531 -3.83 38.32 16.75
N ALA A 532 -4.31 39.47 17.24
CA ALA A 532 -3.46 40.65 17.48
C ALA A 532 -2.41 40.40 18.58
N SER A 533 -2.68 39.45 19.49
CA SER A 533 -1.76 39.08 20.56
C SER A 533 -0.55 38.31 20.03
N SER A 534 0.65 38.68 20.47
CA SER A 534 1.88 37.95 20.13
C SER A 534 1.79 36.51 20.65
N GLY A 535 2.01 35.53 19.78
CA GLY A 535 1.93 34.11 20.13
C GLY A 535 0.57 33.46 19.89
N SER A 536 -0.39 34.17 19.30
CA SER A 536 -1.64 33.60 18.80
C SER A 536 -1.47 32.97 17.41
N ARG A 537 -2.14 31.84 17.15
CA ARG A 537 -2.19 31.19 15.84
C ARG A 537 -3.59 30.68 15.52
N VAL A 538 -4.00 30.86 14.27
CA VAL A 538 -5.23 30.24 13.75
C VAL A 538 -5.09 28.73 13.76
N ILE A 539 -6.14 28.06 14.19
CA ILE A 539 -6.37 26.65 13.89
C ILE A 539 -7.70 26.50 13.15
N GLY A 540 -7.65 25.70 12.10
CA GLY A 540 -8.80 25.29 11.30
C GLY A 540 -8.67 23.82 10.96
N GLY A 541 -9.75 23.24 10.43
CA GLY A 541 -9.70 21.88 9.93
C GLY A 541 -8.67 21.74 8.81
N GLY A 542 -7.84 20.70 8.85
CA GLY A 542 -6.77 20.50 7.87
C GLY A 542 -5.53 21.38 8.07
N THR A 543 -5.46 22.21 9.12
CA THR A 543 -4.21 22.89 9.52
C THR A 543 -3.24 21.90 10.19
N ASP A 544 -2.01 21.80 9.70
CA ASP A 544 -0.95 20.92 10.24
C ASP A 544 -0.29 21.48 11.52
N PHE A 545 -0.94 22.41 12.23
CA PHE A 545 -0.30 23.18 13.30
C PHE A 545 0.11 22.31 14.50
N MET A 546 -0.78 21.43 14.98
CA MET A 546 -0.50 20.58 16.13
C MET A 546 0.66 19.59 15.87
N PRO A 547 0.71 18.89 14.71
CA PRO A 547 1.89 18.16 14.28
C PRO A 547 3.16 19.04 14.21
N ALA A 548 3.08 20.21 13.57
CA ALA A 548 4.22 21.12 13.44
C ALA A 548 4.75 21.60 14.81
N ARG A 549 3.85 21.78 15.79
CA ARG A 549 4.22 22.11 17.17
C ARG A 549 4.98 20.96 17.83
N ARG A 550 4.47 19.72 17.76
CA ARG A 550 5.15 18.55 18.30
C ARG A 550 6.54 18.34 17.68
N GLN A 551 6.69 18.70 16.41
CA GLN A 551 7.96 18.65 15.67
C GLN A 551 8.87 19.85 15.92
N GLY A 552 8.50 20.83 16.76
CA GLY A 552 9.33 22.02 17.00
C GLY A 552 9.56 22.88 15.75
N VAL A 553 8.57 22.92 14.85
CA VAL A 553 8.55 23.74 13.62
C VAL A 553 7.66 24.97 13.81
N ALA A 554 6.65 24.88 14.68
CA ALA A 554 5.72 25.96 14.97
C ALA A 554 5.49 26.11 16.48
N THR A 555 5.14 27.31 16.93
CA THR A 555 4.83 27.59 18.33
C THR A 555 3.70 28.62 18.46
N ALA A 556 2.98 28.55 19.58
CA ALA A 556 1.87 29.42 19.96
C ALA A 556 1.55 29.23 21.45
N SER A 557 1.16 30.28 22.16
CA SER A 557 0.55 30.18 23.49
C SER A 557 -0.97 30.09 23.39
N THR A 558 -1.55 30.71 22.35
CA THR A 558 -2.99 30.78 22.11
C THR A 558 -3.34 30.20 20.75
N LEU A 559 -4.32 29.30 20.69
CA LEU A 559 -4.92 28.86 19.43
C LEU A 559 -6.26 29.56 19.24
N VAL A 560 -6.53 30.03 18.02
CA VAL A 560 -7.78 30.68 17.67
C VAL A 560 -8.53 29.75 16.72
N ASP A 561 -9.56 29.08 17.23
CA ASP A 561 -10.37 28.13 16.48
C ASP A 561 -11.39 28.87 15.61
N ILE A 562 -11.13 28.91 14.30
CA ILE A 562 -12.02 29.58 13.34
C ILE A 562 -13.18 28.69 12.89
N THR A 563 -13.17 27.40 13.22
CA THR A 563 -14.20 26.45 12.75
C THR A 563 -15.56 26.65 13.41
N VAL A 564 -15.56 27.33 14.56
CA VAL A 564 -16.77 27.65 15.33
C VAL A 564 -17.31 29.05 15.03
N THR A 565 -16.59 29.86 14.25
CA THR A 565 -16.93 31.27 14.01
C THR A 565 -17.96 31.41 12.89
N PRO A 566 -19.16 31.95 13.18
CA PRO A 566 -20.18 32.22 12.16
C PRO A 566 -19.64 33.09 11.01
N GLY A 567 -20.07 32.78 9.78
CA GLY A 567 -19.67 33.49 8.56
C GLY A 567 -18.37 32.98 7.93
N LEU A 568 -17.47 32.35 8.68
CA LEU A 568 -16.25 31.74 8.12
C LEU A 568 -16.50 30.39 7.46
N SER A 569 -17.65 29.75 7.71
CA SER A 569 -18.07 28.51 7.03
C SER A 569 -19.01 28.73 5.84
N THR A 570 -19.31 29.99 5.50
CA THR A 570 -20.26 30.32 4.44
C THR A 570 -19.79 29.82 3.07
N ILE A 571 -20.71 29.19 2.33
CA ILE A 571 -20.56 28.85 0.92
C ILE A 571 -21.74 29.49 0.20
N ALA A 572 -21.48 30.38 -0.75
CA ALA A 572 -22.55 31.10 -1.45
C ALA A 572 -22.12 31.54 -2.84
N THR A 573 -23.02 31.41 -3.81
CA THR A 573 -22.85 32.02 -5.14
C THR A 573 -23.61 33.35 -5.20
N ASN A 574 -22.94 34.40 -5.67
CA ASN A 574 -23.52 35.74 -5.86
C ASN A 574 -23.04 36.36 -7.19
N ASN A 575 -23.35 37.63 -7.44
CA ASN A 575 -22.98 38.31 -8.69
C ASN A 575 -21.46 38.43 -8.90
N ALA A 576 -20.66 38.43 -7.84
CA ALA A 576 -19.20 38.47 -7.93
C ALA A 576 -18.58 37.08 -8.18
N GLY A 577 -19.34 36.00 -7.97
CA GLY A 577 -18.89 34.62 -8.16
C GLY A 577 -19.21 33.72 -6.96
N LEU A 578 -18.42 32.66 -6.79
CA LEU A 578 -18.51 31.73 -5.66
C LEU A 578 -17.66 32.23 -4.49
N LEU A 579 -18.31 32.45 -3.35
CA LEU A 579 -17.69 32.78 -2.07
C LEU A 579 -17.50 31.50 -1.24
N LEU A 580 -16.26 31.23 -0.85
CA LEU A 580 -15.88 30.14 0.05
C LEU A 580 -15.28 30.72 1.33
N GLY A 581 -15.94 30.52 2.47
CA GLY A 581 -15.39 30.87 3.77
C GLY A 581 -14.17 30.01 4.15
N ALA A 582 -13.22 30.57 4.90
CA ALA A 582 -11.98 29.86 5.27
C ALA A 582 -12.20 28.61 6.15
N ALA A 583 -13.30 28.56 6.90
CA ALA A 583 -13.73 27.43 7.71
C ALA A 583 -14.75 26.51 6.99
N ALA A 584 -15.11 26.79 5.74
CA ALA A 584 -15.96 25.89 4.95
C ALA A 584 -15.21 24.55 4.77
N ARG A 585 -15.88 23.44 5.06
CA ARG A 585 -15.29 22.10 4.94
C ARG A 585 -15.22 21.72 3.46
N LEU A 586 -14.17 21.01 3.07
CA LEU A 586 -13.98 20.64 1.66
C LEU A 586 -15.15 19.79 1.14
N ASP A 587 -15.70 18.91 1.98
CA ASP A 587 -16.85 18.06 1.62
C ASP A 587 -18.15 18.86 1.38
N ASP A 588 -18.38 19.89 2.21
CA ASP A 588 -19.51 20.82 2.04
C ASP A 588 -19.35 21.63 0.74
N VAL A 589 -18.12 22.07 0.43
CA VAL A 589 -17.81 22.76 -0.83
C VAL A 589 -18.02 21.82 -2.02
N SER A 590 -17.52 20.58 -1.96
CA SER A 590 -17.70 19.57 -3.00
C SER A 590 -19.19 19.38 -3.32
N SER A 591 -20.00 19.19 -2.28
CA SER A 591 -21.45 18.99 -2.40
C SER A 591 -22.17 20.23 -2.97
N TYR A 592 -21.75 21.44 -2.57
CA TYR A 592 -22.41 22.68 -3.00
C TYR A 592 -22.15 23.02 -4.48
N VAL A 593 -20.94 22.77 -4.96
CA VAL A 593 -20.54 23.13 -6.34
C VAL A 593 -20.88 22.03 -7.36
N ALA A 594 -21.29 20.86 -6.90
CA ALA A 594 -21.71 19.74 -7.76
C ALA A 594 -22.83 20.16 -8.72
N GLY A 595 -22.60 19.95 -10.03
CA GLY A 595 -23.55 20.32 -11.09
C GLY A 595 -23.72 21.83 -11.31
N THR A 596 -22.88 22.67 -10.69
CA THR A 596 -22.81 24.12 -10.95
C THR A 596 -21.68 24.43 -11.93
N PRO A 597 -21.58 25.66 -12.47
CA PRO A 597 -20.44 26.09 -13.27
C PRO A 597 -19.06 26.07 -12.56
N PHE A 598 -19.04 25.72 -11.26
CA PHE A 598 -17.83 25.57 -10.44
C PHE A 598 -17.50 24.10 -10.12
N ASP A 599 -18.13 23.13 -10.79
CA ASP A 599 -17.98 21.68 -10.59
C ASP A 599 -16.53 21.16 -10.65
N VAL A 600 -15.65 21.79 -11.43
CA VAL A 600 -14.22 21.45 -11.45
C VAL A 600 -13.56 21.55 -10.06
N ILE A 601 -14.11 22.36 -9.14
CA ILE A 601 -13.67 22.42 -7.75
C ILE A 601 -14.01 21.10 -7.03
N GLN A 602 -15.20 20.55 -7.25
CA GLN A 602 -15.60 19.22 -6.75
C GLN A 602 -14.62 18.16 -7.28
N GLU A 603 -14.36 18.14 -8.60
CA GLU A 603 -13.43 17.20 -9.23
C GLU A 603 -12.04 17.24 -8.61
N SER A 604 -11.57 18.44 -8.26
CA SER A 604 -10.29 18.62 -7.58
C SER A 604 -10.34 18.14 -6.13
N ILE A 605 -11.40 18.50 -5.37
CA ILE A 605 -11.55 18.19 -3.95
C ILE A 605 -11.68 16.68 -3.72
N ASP A 606 -12.44 16.00 -4.58
CA ASP A 606 -12.66 14.56 -4.49
C ASP A 606 -11.35 13.75 -4.62
N GLN A 607 -10.31 14.36 -5.21
CA GLN A 607 -8.97 13.79 -5.35
C GLN A 607 -7.95 14.23 -4.26
N ILE A 608 -8.31 15.16 -3.36
CA ILE A 608 -7.39 15.69 -2.34
C ILE A 608 -7.12 14.67 -1.23
N ALA A 609 -8.18 14.07 -0.68
CA ALA A 609 -8.12 13.17 0.46
C ALA A 609 -9.39 12.29 0.50
N ASN A 610 -9.45 11.32 1.40
CA ASN A 610 -10.65 10.52 1.62
C ASN A 610 -11.79 11.37 2.23
N PRO A 611 -13.06 10.92 2.14
CA PRO A 611 -14.20 11.66 2.68
C PRO A 611 -14.05 12.04 4.16
N GLN A 612 -13.56 11.12 5.01
CA GLN A 612 -13.36 11.37 6.44
C GLN A 612 -12.46 12.58 6.72
N ILE A 613 -11.38 12.75 5.94
CA ILE A 613 -10.50 13.90 6.04
C ILE A 613 -11.18 15.15 5.46
N ARG A 614 -11.88 15.04 4.33
CA ARG A 614 -12.54 16.20 3.69
C ARG A 614 -13.69 16.77 4.51
N SER A 615 -14.39 15.95 5.29
CA SER A 615 -15.45 16.41 6.21
C SER A 615 -14.90 17.17 7.42
N MET A 616 -13.58 17.15 7.64
CA MET A 616 -12.91 17.93 8.67
C MET A 616 -12.03 19.04 8.09
N ALA A 617 -11.35 18.81 6.96
CA ALA A 617 -10.46 19.78 6.33
C ALA A 617 -11.25 21.00 5.84
N THR A 618 -10.74 22.21 6.08
CA THR A 618 -11.36 23.45 5.61
C THR A 618 -10.58 24.07 4.46
N VAL A 619 -11.22 24.95 3.69
CA VAL A 619 -10.60 25.68 2.58
C VAL A 619 -9.35 26.43 3.04
N GLY A 620 -9.47 27.28 4.06
CA GLY A 620 -8.34 28.04 4.60
C GLY A 620 -7.27 27.15 5.24
N GLY A 621 -7.68 26.05 5.87
CA GLY A 621 -6.75 25.08 6.42
C GLY A 621 -5.92 24.37 5.35
N ASN A 622 -6.55 23.98 4.24
CA ASN A 622 -5.89 23.37 3.08
C ASN A 622 -4.87 24.33 2.43
N LEU A 623 -5.26 25.58 2.22
CA LEU A 623 -4.38 26.61 1.65
C LEU A 623 -3.16 26.91 2.54
N CYS A 624 -3.31 26.79 3.86
CA CYS A 624 -2.26 27.07 4.84
C CYS A 624 -1.55 25.80 5.37
N GLN A 625 -1.59 24.69 4.64
CA GLN A 625 -0.94 23.45 5.05
C GLN A 625 0.59 23.55 5.07
N LEU A 626 1.21 22.81 5.99
CA LEU A 626 2.66 22.73 6.06
C LEU A 626 3.20 21.82 4.94
N ASN A 627 4.37 22.19 4.40
CA ASN A 627 5.09 21.41 3.40
C ASN A 627 5.18 19.91 3.72
N ARG A 628 5.10 19.09 2.67
CA ARG A 628 5.14 17.62 2.73
C ARG A 628 6.52 17.02 2.44
N CYS A 629 7.58 17.78 2.72
CA CYS A 629 8.96 17.31 2.55
C CYS A 629 9.34 16.25 3.60
N TRP A 630 9.94 15.14 3.12
CA TRP A 630 10.39 14.02 3.94
C TRP A 630 11.26 14.46 5.12
N PHE A 631 12.23 15.34 4.87
CA PHE A 631 13.21 15.75 5.85
C PHE A 631 12.63 16.69 6.91
N LEU A 632 11.75 17.61 6.50
CA LEU A 632 11.09 18.51 7.45
C LEU A 632 10.24 17.73 8.46
N ARG A 633 9.53 16.70 8.00
CA ARG A 633 8.58 15.93 8.82
C ARG A 633 9.22 14.78 9.62
N ASN A 634 10.46 14.40 9.31
CA ASN A 634 11.19 13.31 10.00
C ASN A 634 12.38 13.81 10.84
N ASP A 635 12.23 14.97 11.48
CA ASP A 635 13.20 15.49 12.46
C ASP A 635 14.60 15.88 11.97
N PHE A 636 14.79 15.99 10.66
CA PHE A 636 16.04 16.54 10.15
C PHE A 636 16.13 18.02 10.49
N MET A 637 17.31 18.44 10.96
CA MET A 637 17.63 19.84 11.17
C MET A 637 17.91 20.53 9.82
N CYS A 638 16.88 20.62 8.99
CA CYS A 638 16.92 21.19 7.66
C CYS A 638 16.78 22.72 7.71
N TYR A 639 17.02 23.38 6.57
CA TYR A 639 16.86 24.83 6.43
C TYR A 639 15.57 25.40 7.05
N LYS A 640 14.42 24.72 6.85
CA LYS A 640 13.12 25.19 7.36
C LYS A 640 12.94 25.01 8.87
N ARG A 641 13.71 24.11 9.50
CA ARG A 641 13.64 23.85 10.95
C ARG A 641 14.75 24.57 11.73
N GLY A 642 15.98 24.47 11.25
CA GLY A 642 17.15 25.04 11.93
C GLY A 642 17.55 26.43 11.46
N GLY A 643 16.94 26.94 10.38
CA GLY A 643 17.21 28.25 9.81
C GLY A 643 18.32 28.25 8.75
N ALA A 644 18.78 29.45 8.40
CA ALA A 644 19.70 29.70 7.28
C ALA A 644 21.01 28.89 7.35
N SER A 645 21.52 28.59 8.53
CA SER A 645 22.77 27.83 8.66
C SER A 645 22.64 26.37 8.22
N CYS A 646 21.42 25.81 8.14
CA CYS A 646 21.18 24.39 7.91
C CYS A 646 20.99 24.02 6.42
N PRO A 647 21.35 22.79 6.00
CA PRO A 647 21.22 22.36 4.61
C PRO A 647 19.78 21.98 4.24
N CYS A 648 19.53 21.87 2.94
CA CYS A 648 18.40 21.11 2.43
C CYS A 648 18.84 19.65 2.17
N TYR A 649 18.29 18.72 2.95
CA TYR A 649 18.65 17.30 2.83
C TYR A 649 18.12 16.63 1.56
N ALA A 650 17.05 17.17 0.98
CA ALA A 650 16.49 16.68 -0.28
C ALA A 650 17.45 16.75 -1.47
N VAL A 651 18.48 17.61 -1.42
CA VAL A 651 19.46 17.72 -2.51
C VAL A 651 20.30 16.44 -2.64
N THR A 652 20.55 15.74 -1.53
CA THR A 652 21.43 14.55 -1.50
C THR A 652 20.73 13.26 -1.08
N GLY A 653 19.52 13.33 -0.51
CA GLY A 653 18.69 12.16 -0.18
C GLY A 653 17.52 11.96 -1.14
N ASP A 654 16.54 11.14 -0.78
CA ASP A 654 15.36 10.81 -1.60
C ASP A 654 14.51 12.06 -1.86
N HIS A 655 14.37 12.37 -3.14
CA HIS A 655 13.60 13.51 -3.61
C HIS A 655 12.59 13.17 -4.71
N ARG A 656 12.31 11.87 -4.90
CA ARG A 656 11.61 11.37 -6.10
C ARG A 656 10.22 11.96 -6.29
N PHE A 657 9.46 12.13 -5.19
CA PHE A 657 8.03 12.45 -5.26
C PHE A 657 7.69 13.92 -4.93
N TYR A 658 7.93 14.35 -3.69
CA TYR A 658 7.37 15.61 -3.16
C TYR A 658 8.32 16.81 -3.20
N HIS A 659 9.21 16.84 -4.20
CA HIS A 659 10.20 17.90 -4.34
C HIS A 659 10.11 18.62 -5.69
N ALA A 660 10.56 19.86 -5.66
CA ALA A 660 10.45 20.82 -6.75
C ALA A 660 11.39 20.44 -7.90
N VAL A 661 10.87 20.62 -9.11
CA VAL A 661 11.64 20.62 -10.36
C VAL A 661 11.72 22.03 -10.94
N VAL A 662 10.93 22.98 -10.46
CA VAL A 662 11.01 24.41 -10.80
C VAL A 662 11.15 25.21 -9.52
N GLU A 663 11.97 26.24 -9.57
CA GLU A 663 12.25 27.20 -8.49
C GLU A 663 12.70 26.60 -7.15
N GLY A 664 13.16 25.35 -7.16
CA GLY A 664 13.77 24.69 -6.01
C GLY A 664 15.19 25.20 -5.75
N HIS A 665 15.33 26.34 -5.06
CA HIS A 665 16.65 26.89 -4.72
C HIS A 665 17.20 26.29 -3.40
N ARG A 666 16.92 26.94 -2.27
CA ARG A 666 17.43 26.59 -0.94
C ARG A 666 16.54 25.57 -0.24
N CYS A 667 15.27 25.51 -0.61
CA CYS A 667 14.33 24.51 -0.15
C CYS A 667 13.74 23.84 -1.38
N GLN A 668 13.81 22.52 -1.42
CA GLN A 668 13.29 21.72 -2.54
C GLN A 668 11.83 21.30 -2.32
N SER A 669 11.17 21.74 -1.25
CA SER A 669 9.76 21.41 -1.01
C SER A 669 8.85 22.07 -2.06
N VAL A 670 7.70 21.46 -2.30
CA VAL A 670 6.64 22.01 -3.17
C VAL A 670 5.48 22.55 -2.34
N THR A 671 4.61 23.37 -2.95
CA THR A 671 3.32 23.71 -2.33
C THR A 671 2.48 22.45 -2.17
N PRO A 672 1.95 22.16 -0.97
CA PRO A 672 1.18 20.93 -0.74
C PRO A 672 -0.31 21.04 -1.14
N SER A 673 -0.81 22.24 -1.49
CA SER A 673 -2.23 22.48 -1.72
C SER A 673 -2.62 22.32 -3.19
N ASP A 674 -3.31 21.22 -3.47
CA ASP A 674 -3.98 20.99 -4.75
C ASP A 674 -5.10 22.00 -5.00
N LEU A 675 -5.82 22.38 -3.93
CA LEU A 675 -6.87 23.40 -3.98
C LEU A 675 -6.31 24.76 -4.41
N ALA A 676 -5.12 25.13 -3.94
CA ALA A 676 -4.46 26.35 -4.39
C ALA A 676 -4.20 26.33 -5.91
N THR A 677 -3.84 25.17 -6.46
CA THR A 677 -3.54 25.01 -7.90
C THR A 677 -4.77 25.34 -8.77
N ILE A 678 -5.92 24.75 -8.46
CA ILE A 678 -7.16 25.02 -9.19
C ILE A 678 -7.68 26.44 -8.94
N LEU A 679 -7.60 26.95 -7.71
CA LEU A 679 -8.05 28.31 -7.39
C LEU A 679 -7.18 29.38 -8.09
N THR A 680 -5.87 29.12 -8.25
CA THR A 680 -5.01 29.96 -9.09
C THR A 680 -5.45 29.92 -10.55
N ALA A 681 -5.81 28.74 -11.08
CA ALA A 681 -6.28 28.62 -12.46
C ALA A 681 -7.60 29.35 -12.72
N MET A 682 -8.47 29.43 -11.70
CA MET A 682 -9.75 30.13 -11.75
C MET A 682 -9.64 31.63 -11.40
N ASN A 683 -8.42 32.17 -11.27
CA ASN A 683 -8.17 33.57 -10.89
C ASN A 683 -8.88 33.99 -9.59
N ALA A 684 -8.90 33.10 -8.59
CA ALA A 684 -9.53 33.40 -7.31
C ALA A 684 -8.82 34.55 -6.57
N GLU A 685 -9.58 35.24 -5.73
CA GLU A 685 -9.13 36.30 -4.84
C GLU A 685 -9.29 35.87 -3.38
N VAL A 686 -8.29 36.15 -2.56
CA VAL A 686 -8.24 35.81 -1.14
C VAL A 686 -8.51 37.07 -0.33
N ASN A 687 -9.57 37.05 0.47
CA ASN A 687 -9.86 38.10 1.44
C ASN A 687 -9.10 37.80 2.73
N VAL A 688 -8.17 38.68 3.07
CA VAL A 688 -7.35 38.61 4.29
C VAL A 688 -7.87 39.62 5.30
N MET A 689 -7.97 39.20 6.56
CA MET A 689 -8.40 40.05 7.66
C MET A 689 -7.37 40.08 8.80
N SER A 690 -7.33 41.22 9.49
CA SER A 690 -6.56 41.45 10.70
C SER A 690 -7.26 42.51 11.56
N ASN A 691 -6.74 42.76 12.77
CA ASN A 691 -7.26 43.82 13.64
C ASN A 691 -7.02 45.24 13.08
N LYS A 692 -6.19 45.38 12.04
CA LYS A 692 -5.91 46.65 11.35
C LYS A 692 -6.80 46.89 10.14
N GLY A 693 -7.62 45.91 9.76
CA GLY A 693 -8.51 45.97 8.60
C GLY A 693 -8.39 44.75 7.69
N ALA A 694 -9.13 44.81 6.58
CA ALA A 694 -9.20 43.79 5.56
C ALA A 694 -8.53 44.25 4.26
N HIS A 695 -7.93 43.33 3.53
CA HIS A 695 -7.41 43.57 2.19
C HIS A 695 -7.54 42.31 1.32
N LYS A 696 -7.36 42.49 0.02
CA LYS A 696 -7.51 41.45 -0.99
C LYS A 696 -6.16 41.11 -1.60
N ILE A 697 -5.93 39.83 -1.85
CA ILE A 697 -4.73 39.32 -2.51
C ILE A 697 -5.18 38.37 -3.61
N ALA A 698 -4.63 38.50 -4.82
CA ALA A 698 -4.83 37.48 -5.85
C ALA A 698 -4.28 36.12 -5.38
N MET A 699 -4.91 35.01 -5.73
CA MET A 699 -4.43 33.67 -5.32
C MET A 699 -2.98 33.41 -5.76
N THR A 700 -2.56 33.94 -6.90
CA THR A 700 -1.16 33.91 -7.39
C THR A 700 -0.16 34.56 -6.43
N GLY A 701 -0.61 35.53 -5.63
CA GLY A 701 0.20 36.25 -4.65
C GLY A 701 0.14 35.70 -3.23
N LEU A 702 -0.63 34.63 -2.97
CA LEU A 702 -0.79 34.11 -1.61
C LEU A 702 0.51 33.50 -1.06
N TYR A 703 1.36 32.92 -1.91
CA TYR A 703 2.55 32.18 -1.49
C TYR A 703 3.85 32.91 -1.86
N LYS A 704 4.82 32.93 -0.94
CA LYS A 704 6.19 33.47 -1.17
C LYS A 704 7.28 32.39 -1.18
N GLY A 705 6.91 31.15 -0.96
CA GLY A 705 7.82 30.00 -0.89
C GLY A 705 7.04 28.71 -0.60
N PRO A 706 7.73 27.57 -0.44
CA PRO A 706 7.07 26.29 -0.25
C PRO A 706 6.13 26.34 0.95
N GLY A 707 4.82 26.28 0.71
CA GLY A 707 3.78 26.28 1.74
C GLY A 707 3.80 27.49 2.68
N GLU A 708 4.52 28.56 2.32
CA GLU A 708 4.63 29.77 3.11
C GLU A 708 3.78 30.86 2.48
N THR A 709 2.74 31.26 3.22
CA THR A 709 1.88 32.36 2.79
C THR A 709 2.54 33.72 3.02
N VAL A 710 2.05 34.74 2.32
CA VAL A 710 2.44 36.14 2.52
C VAL A 710 1.83 36.77 3.77
N LEU A 711 0.87 36.07 4.41
CA LEU A 711 0.15 36.55 5.59
C LEU A 711 1.13 37.02 6.69
N ALA A 712 0.90 38.24 7.16
CA ALA A 712 1.63 38.81 8.26
C ALA A 712 1.21 38.21 9.61
N SER A 713 1.97 38.51 10.66
CA SER A 713 1.55 38.15 12.02
C SER A 713 0.23 38.85 12.36
N GLY A 714 -0.77 38.07 12.79
CA GLY A 714 -2.10 38.59 13.09
C GLY A 714 -3.09 38.56 11.91
N GLU A 715 -2.62 38.22 10.71
CA GLU A 715 -3.48 38.06 9.54
C GLU A 715 -3.97 36.62 9.38
N PHE A 716 -5.18 36.50 8.83
CA PHE A 716 -5.77 35.22 8.45
C PHE A 716 -6.63 35.34 7.21
N ILE A 717 -6.84 34.21 6.52
CA ILE A 717 -7.77 34.13 5.41
C ILE A 717 -9.19 34.10 5.99
N ALA A 718 -10.04 35.03 5.58
CA ALA A 718 -11.44 35.06 5.96
C ALA A 718 -12.31 34.32 4.93
N SER A 719 -12.07 34.57 3.64
CA SER A 719 -12.78 33.92 2.54
C SER A 719 -12.00 33.97 1.24
N ILE A 720 -12.43 33.17 0.28
CA ILE A 720 -11.94 33.10 -1.10
C ILE A 720 -13.13 33.43 -2.00
N VAL A 721 -12.92 34.28 -3.01
CA VAL A 721 -13.90 34.61 -4.03
C VAL A 721 -13.40 34.11 -5.37
N ILE A 722 -14.20 33.30 -6.05
CA ILE A 722 -13.87 32.72 -7.35
C ILE A 722 -14.82 33.36 -8.36
N PRO A 723 -14.30 34.14 -9.32
CA PRO A 723 -15.15 34.87 -10.26
C PRO A 723 -15.95 33.92 -11.15
N HIS A 724 -17.10 34.40 -11.65
CA HIS A 724 -17.82 33.69 -12.71
C HIS A 724 -16.94 33.52 -13.94
N ALA A 725 -17.00 32.33 -14.53
CA ALA A 725 -16.35 32.07 -15.81
C ALA A 725 -17.00 32.92 -16.91
N ALA A 726 -16.20 33.38 -17.88
CA ALA A 726 -16.74 34.04 -19.05
C ALA A 726 -17.51 33.04 -19.93
N ALA A 727 -18.44 33.51 -20.76
CA ALA A 727 -19.05 32.65 -21.79
C ALA A 727 -17.95 32.06 -22.70
N GLY A 728 -18.08 30.80 -23.10
CA GLY A 728 -17.06 30.09 -23.87
C GLY A 728 -15.79 29.76 -23.07
N SER A 729 -15.88 29.72 -21.73
CA SER A 729 -14.79 29.24 -20.87
C SER A 729 -14.92 27.76 -20.53
N GLY A 730 -13.78 27.09 -20.41
CA GLY A 730 -13.66 25.73 -19.91
C GLY A 730 -12.49 25.61 -18.95
N THR A 731 -12.70 24.92 -17.84
CA THR A 731 -11.68 24.71 -16.81
C THR A 731 -11.53 23.22 -16.53
N ALA A 732 -10.30 22.76 -16.34
CA ALA A 732 -9.99 21.37 -16.04
C ALA A 732 -8.89 21.27 -14.97
N TYR A 733 -8.88 20.13 -14.28
CA TYR A 733 -7.89 19.78 -13.26
C TYR A 733 -7.53 18.30 -13.37
N ALA A 734 -6.25 17.97 -13.20
CA ALA A 734 -5.81 16.58 -13.06
C ALA A 734 -4.61 16.47 -12.12
N LYS A 735 -4.44 15.28 -11.54
CA LYS A 735 -3.40 14.98 -10.55
C LYS A 735 -2.84 13.59 -10.71
N LEU A 736 -1.52 13.48 -10.49
CA LEU A 736 -0.79 12.24 -10.34
C LEU A 736 -0.41 12.04 -8.87
N ASN A 737 -0.81 10.92 -8.29
CA ASN A 737 -0.63 10.51 -6.89
C ASN A 737 -0.21 9.03 -6.79
N ARG A 738 0.31 8.62 -5.62
CA ARG A 738 0.69 7.22 -5.37
C ARG A 738 -0.54 6.34 -5.11
N SER A 739 -1.37 6.75 -4.17
CA SER A 739 -2.65 6.09 -3.84
C SER A 739 -3.81 7.08 -3.84
N SER A 740 -5.04 6.60 -3.92
CA SER A 740 -6.27 7.40 -3.87
C SER A 740 -6.26 8.32 -2.65
N GLY A 741 -6.50 9.62 -2.85
CA GLY A 741 -6.48 10.63 -1.79
C GLY A 741 -5.12 10.85 -1.12
N ASP A 742 -4.00 10.49 -1.75
CA ASP A 742 -2.65 10.96 -1.40
C ASP A 742 -2.35 12.33 -2.00
N PHE A 743 -1.28 12.99 -1.52
CA PHE A 743 -0.78 14.24 -2.09
C PHE A 743 -0.33 14.09 -3.55
N ALA A 744 -0.40 15.19 -4.29
CA ALA A 744 0.09 15.23 -5.65
C ALA A 744 1.61 15.05 -5.68
N MET A 745 2.07 14.14 -6.53
CA MET A 745 3.43 14.17 -7.05
C MET A 745 3.53 15.26 -8.11
N VAL A 746 2.48 15.41 -8.92
CA VAL A 746 2.27 16.46 -9.92
C VAL A 746 0.77 16.75 -10.02
N SER A 747 0.39 18.02 -10.16
CA SER A 747 -0.97 18.39 -10.56
C SER A 747 -0.94 19.50 -11.60
N ALA A 748 -2.00 19.59 -12.40
CA ALA A 748 -2.15 20.60 -13.44
C ALA A 748 -3.59 21.13 -13.44
N ALA A 749 -3.74 22.43 -13.66
CA ALA A 749 -5.02 23.10 -13.81
C ALA A 749 -4.94 24.12 -14.94
N ALA A 750 -5.99 24.23 -15.75
CA ALA A 750 -6.06 25.23 -16.78
C ALA A 750 -7.49 25.77 -16.94
N SER A 751 -7.58 27.06 -17.24
CA SER A 751 -8.82 27.73 -17.66
C SER A 751 -8.58 28.43 -18.99
N LEU A 752 -9.37 28.09 -20.00
CA LEU A 752 -9.29 28.65 -21.35
C LEU A 752 -10.62 29.34 -21.70
N THR A 753 -10.56 30.51 -22.32
CA THR A 753 -11.73 31.23 -22.85
C THR A 753 -11.60 31.40 -24.35
N TYR A 754 -12.59 30.92 -25.10
CA TYR A 754 -12.68 31.10 -26.54
C TYR A 754 -13.52 32.33 -26.89
N GLY A 755 -13.08 33.10 -27.86
CA GLY A 755 -13.89 34.08 -28.56
C GLY A 755 -14.86 33.41 -29.53
N ILE A 756 -15.84 34.17 -30.00
CA ILE A 756 -16.86 33.71 -30.98
C ILE A 756 -16.21 33.18 -32.27
N ASP A 757 -15.02 33.69 -32.61
CA ASP A 757 -14.26 33.30 -33.80
C ASP A 757 -13.42 32.02 -33.60
N GLY A 758 -13.54 31.36 -32.44
CA GLY A 758 -12.81 30.14 -32.10
C GLY A 758 -11.36 30.39 -31.68
N VAL A 759 -10.95 31.63 -31.41
CA VAL A 759 -9.62 31.97 -30.89
C VAL A 759 -9.61 31.97 -29.37
N ILE A 760 -8.56 31.43 -28.76
CA ILE A 760 -8.35 31.57 -27.31
C ILE A 760 -8.03 33.03 -27.00
N THR A 761 -8.90 33.69 -26.25
CA THR A 761 -8.75 35.11 -25.85
C THR A 761 -8.14 35.26 -24.46
N ARG A 762 -8.29 34.25 -23.60
CA ARG A 762 -7.68 34.18 -22.27
C ARG A 762 -7.25 32.76 -21.97
N ALA A 763 -6.08 32.63 -21.35
CA ALA A 763 -5.57 31.38 -20.81
C ALA A 763 -5.00 31.64 -19.42
N ARG A 764 -5.29 30.75 -18.48
CA ARG A 764 -4.59 30.65 -17.19
C ARG A 764 -4.14 29.21 -17.02
N VAL A 765 -2.84 29.00 -16.89
CA VAL A 765 -2.23 27.66 -16.89
C VAL A 765 -1.36 27.51 -15.65
N VAL A 766 -1.62 26.49 -14.83
CA VAL A 766 -0.98 26.32 -13.51
C VAL A 766 -0.53 24.88 -13.30
N LEU A 767 0.71 24.72 -12.85
CA LEU A 767 1.24 23.45 -12.36
C LEU A 767 1.35 23.47 -10.83
N GLY A 768 0.83 22.42 -10.19
CA GLY A 768 0.96 22.14 -8.76
C GLY A 768 1.99 21.06 -8.49
N ALA A 769 2.47 20.99 -7.24
CA ALA A 769 3.43 19.98 -6.77
C ALA A 769 4.76 19.86 -7.57
N VAL A 770 5.10 20.83 -8.43
CA VAL A 770 6.37 20.89 -9.17
C VAL A 770 7.27 22.06 -8.73
N ALA A 771 6.73 23.00 -7.96
CA ALA A 771 7.42 24.21 -7.53
C ALA A 771 7.03 24.61 -6.08
N PRO A 772 7.79 25.52 -5.46
CA PRO A 772 7.47 26.14 -4.16
C PRO A 772 6.09 26.80 -4.06
N THR A 773 5.56 27.32 -5.16
CA THR A 773 4.24 27.96 -5.28
C THR A 773 3.41 27.25 -6.36
N PRO A 774 2.07 27.40 -6.39
CA PRO A 774 1.30 27.05 -7.58
C PRO A 774 1.87 27.83 -8.75
N TRP A 775 2.49 27.13 -9.70
CA TRP A 775 3.38 27.74 -10.66
C TRP A 775 2.64 28.06 -11.94
N VAL A 776 2.48 29.36 -12.20
CA VAL A 776 1.82 29.86 -13.40
C VAL A 776 2.76 29.69 -14.59
N VAL A 777 2.26 29.05 -15.64
CA VAL A 777 3.02 28.77 -16.86
C VAL A 777 2.81 29.89 -17.87
N SER A 778 3.40 31.07 -17.63
CA SER A 778 3.18 32.26 -18.47
C SER A 778 3.51 32.02 -19.95
N ASP A 779 4.58 31.27 -20.25
CA ASP A 779 4.94 30.94 -21.64
C ASP A 779 3.86 30.11 -22.36
N ALA A 780 3.14 29.24 -21.62
CA ALA A 780 2.01 28.50 -22.17
C ALA A 780 0.83 29.43 -22.43
N GLU A 781 0.55 30.38 -21.54
CA GLU A 781 -0.51 31.37 -21.73
C GLU A 781 -0.26 32.24 -22.95
N GLU A 782 0.98 32.72 -23.13
CA GLU A 782 1.39 33.53 -24.29
C GLU A 782 1.25 32.77 -25.62
N LEU A 783 1.59 31.47 -25.63
CA LEU A 783 1.44 30.63 -26.84
C LEU A 783 -0.02 30.28 -27.16
N LEU A 784 -0.87 30.16 -26.14
CA LEU A 784 -2.27 29.79 -26.31
C LEU A 784 -3.11 30.99 -26.76
N VAL A 785 -2.90 32.17 -26.17
CA VAL A 785 -3.69 33.37 -26.53
C VAL A 785 -3.43 33.76 -27.98
N GLY A 786 -4.50 33.92 -28.76
CA GLY A 786 -4.44 34.18 -30.20
C GLY A 786 -4.38 32.93 -31.07
N SER A 787 -4.25 31.73 -30.47
CA SER A 787 -4.23 30.46 -31.20
C SER A 787 -5.62 29.85 -31.40
N ARG A 788 -5.74 28.97 -32.40
CA ARG A 788 -6.95 28.20 -32.73
C ARG A 788 -6.71 26.67 -32.79
N SER A 789 -5.46 26.22 -32.73
CA SER A 789 -5.09 24.84 -33.08
C SER A 789 -4.74 23.98 -31.88
N ASP A 790 -5.09 22.70 -31.96
CA ASP A 790 -4.68 21.68 -30.99
C ASP A 790 -3.15 21.45 -30.98
N GLU A 791 -2.43 21.85 -32.03
CA GLU A 791 -0.96 21.88 -32.05
C GLU A 791 -0.36 22.93 -31.09
N ALA A 792 -1.05 24.06 -30.91
CA ALA A 792 -0.64 25.07 -29.94
C ALA A 792 -0.70 24.53 -28.51
N ILE A 793 -1.66 23.65 -28.19
CA ILE A 793 -1.78 23.00 -26.88
C ILE A 793 -0.56 22.15 -26.55
N ALA A 794 -0.13 21.28 -27.48
CA ALA A 794 1.02 20.40 -27.24
C ALA A 794 2.33 21.20 -27.10
N THR A 795 2.48 22.30 -27.86
CA THR A 795 3.62 23.21 -27.75
C THR A 795 3.59 23.99 -26.43
N ALA A 796 2.43 24.50 -26.04
CA ALA A 796 2.22 25.21 -24.78
C ALA A 796 2.48 24.30 -23.56
N ALA A 797 2.05 23.03 -23.59
CA ALA A 797 2.31 22.08 -22.52
C ALA A 797 3.81 21.83 -22.30
N ARG A 798 4.64 21.94 -23.35
CA ARG A 798 6.11 21.77 -23.30
C ARG A 798 6.88 23.06 -23.00
N SER A 799 6.24 24.22 -23.11
CA SER A 799 6.93 25.52 -23.06
C SER A 799 7.72 25.70 -21.77
N TRP A 800 7.19 25.23 -20.63
CA TRP A 800 7.83 25.42 -19.33
C TRP A 800 9.09 24.59 -19.08
N THR A 801 9.31 23.53 -19.86
CA THR A 801 10.38 22.54 -19.56
C THR A 801 11.77 23.16 -19.54
N HIS A 802 11.98 24.27 -20.26
CA HIS A 802 13.25 25.01 -20.23
C HIS A 802 13.52 25.70 -18.88
N HIS A 803 12.50 25.93 -18.04
CA HIS A 803 12.65 26.40 -16.65
C HIS A 803 12.97 25.27 -15.66
N ALA A 804 12.63 24.02 -15.99
CA ALA A 804 12.69 22.89 -15.08
C ALA A 804 14.11 22.42 -14.77
N HIS A 805 14.57 22.59 -13.53
CA HIS A 805 15.84 22.13 -12.96
C HIS A 805 15.58 21.01 -11.94
N PRO A 806 15.24 19.80 -12.39
CA PRO A 806 15.06 18.66 -11.50
C PRO A 806 16.36 18.25 -10.81
N LEU A 807 16.23 17.54 -9.71
CA LEU A 807 17.28 16.71 -9.13
C LEU A 807 17.28 15.32 -9.82
N SER A 808 18.32 14.53 -9.61
CA SER A 808 18.55 13.30 -10.40
C SER A 808 17.41 12.28 -10.35
N GLY A 809 16.78 12.11 -9.18
CA GLY A 809 15.71 11.15 -8.94
C GLY A 809 14.29 11.69 -9.19
N ASN A 810 14.12 12.97 -9.55
CA ASN A 810 12.79 13.53 -9.83
C ASN A 810 12.66 14.16 -11.23
N ALA A 811 13.61 13.87 -12.13
CA ALA A 811 13.58 14.34 -13.51
C ALA A 811 12.35 13.85 -14.29
N TRP A 812 11.89 12.64 -14.02
CA TRP A 812 10.67 12.04 -14.57
C TRP A 812 9.42 12.92 -14.38
N LYS A 813 9.37 13.74 -13.31
CA LYS A 813 8.23 14.64 -13.05
C LYS A 813 8.05 15.67 -14.15
N VAL A 814 9.11 16.06 -14.85
CA VAL A 814 9.02 17.04 -15.94
C VAL A 814 8.20 16.47 -17.10
N ASP A 815 8.42 15.20 -17.42
CA ASP A 815 7.70 14.52 -18.48
C ASP A 815 6.26 14.22 -18.07
N ALA A 816 6.08 13.63 -16.87
CA ALA A 816 4.76 13.38 -16.31
C ALA A 816 3.90 14.67 -16.21
N ALA A 817 4.48 15.79 -15.78
CA ALA A 817 3.78 17.07 -15.69
C ALA A 817 3.46 17.69 -17.05
N THR A 818 4.34 17.50 -18.04
CA THR A 818 4.08 17.97 -19.41
C THR A 818 2.88 17.23 -20.00
N SER A 819 2.85 15.91 -19.89
CA SER A 819 1.76 15.10 -20.44
C SER A 819 0.45 15.31 -19.69
N LEU A 820 0.50 15.42 -18.35
CA LEU A 820 -0.66 15.76 -17.54
C LEU A 820 -1.22 17.15 -17.91
N LEU A 821 -0.35 18.13 -18.14
CA LEU A 821 -0.74 19.46 -18.55
C LEU A 821 -1.39 19.48 -19.94
N GLU A 822 -0.84 18.73 -20.88
CA GLU A 822 -1.42 18.59 -22.22
C GLU A 822 -2.85 18.03 -22.13
N ARG A 823 -3.08 16.97 -21.34
CA ARG A 823 -4.42 16.43 -21.09
C ARG A 823 -5.37 17.46 -20.50
N VAL A 824 -4.95 18.18 -19.47
CA VAL A 824 -5.75 19.23 -18.82
C VAL A 824 -6.11 20.34 -19.81
N LEU A 825 -5.17 20.79 -20.64
CA LEU A 825 -5.43 21.80 -21.65
C LEU A 825 -6.44 21.33 -22.70
N ARG A 826 -6.35 20.07 -23.14
CA ARG A 826 -7.32 19.48 -24.08
C ARG A 826 -8.72 19.39 -23.46
N THR A 827 -8.84 18.93 -22.22
CA THR A 827 -10.13 18.88 -21.50
C THR A 827 -10.71 20.27 -21.28
N ALA A 828 -9.89 21.26 -20.90
CA ALA A 828 -10.33 22.64 -20.74
C ALA A 828 -10.81 23.23 -22.08
N ALA A 829 -10.10 22.96 -23.17
CA ALA A 829 -10.49 23.40 -24.51
C ALA A 829 -11.80 22.75 -24.97
N GLN A 830 -12.01 21.46 -24.68
CA GLN A 830 -13.27 20.76 -24.98
C GLN A 830 -14.44 21.39 -24.21
N ARG A 831 -14.31 21.55 -22.89
CA ARG A 831 -15.35 22.18 -22.05
C ARG A 831 -15.67 23.60 -22.50
N ALA A 832 -14.67 24.35 -22.95
CA ALA A 832 -14.86 25.71 -23.44
C ALA A 832 -15.69 25.77 -24.73
N LYS A 833 -15.51 24.78 -25.61
CA LYS A 833 -16.30 24.64 -26.85
C LYS A 833 -17.75 24.24 -26.54
N GLU A 834 -17.95 23.36 -25.55
CA GLU A 834 -19.27 22.92 -25.10
C GLU A 834 -20.06 24.03 -24.40
N SER A 835 -19.39 24.96 -23.69
CA SER A 835 -20.04 26.09 -23.00
C SER A 835 -20.30 27.31 -23.89
N GLY A 836 -19.67 27.36 -25.07
CA GLY A 836 -19.86 28.42 -26.07
C GLY A 836 -20.89 28.10 -27.16
N ALA A 837 -21.33 26.84 -27.24
CA ALA A 837 -22.45 26.38 -28.05
C ALA A 837 -23.78 26.60 -27.31
#